data_AF-A0A3A8Z325-F1
#
_entry.id   AF-A0A3A8Z325-F1
#
_cell.length_a   1.000
_cell.length_b   1.000
_cell.length_c   1.000
_cell.angle_alpha   90.00
_cell.angle_beta   90.00
_cell.angle_gamma   90.00
#
_symmetry.space_group_name_H-M   'P 1'
#
loop_
_entity.id
_entity.type
_entity.pdbx_description
1 polymer ?
#
loop_
_entity_poly.entity_id
_entity_poly.type
_entity_poly.pdbx_seq_one_letter_code
_entity_poly.pdbx_strand_id
1 'polypeptide(L)'
;MKAELKKNSVNQIIKGTNIFEEGDEVTEIGLVVKGRVRVHAEGINLVVGSGNFLGLCDLTDKVHHVTYTAEINSVVYAFPSTTLNATILALMKVNKDYAPLMVSTLSKYIRELSKVLDELKENSGTILQFMRDAYQSYLDIGKKTGAVANTLRLVEGLGECETEEAAILNVTDYYKACAELPAEVQKAYFGTNAVITSRHILEQVRLVNAMLIRCRTYAGYLKEMAQPLILDSRSLYHSILKQATMLQYAGGDVSQATSLFDDVIDRINSLENLLEDKADIDLEIDHKFMEEAYFNLLNGTSATDAEGNPVMQEDASVDIDELRDALEQIIEFGEIEEEIAENLRRDIDDFIALPDKFSTDEDVRKLRRSIIKVYYDIYKKIFLKDYHSAEKTPVVIDLFLRYGFLSERLVSEDIQRDLVSLDTTHSGTGLCPVYDMKEWLTLILAGEKEPSKSEFDLDYDANLREMRKTGQITAEQQQQLSRDLDAKFDYEIQNLFRCNHRILFGQISAFVPFLFTEGCANSISRSFLSKDKINAAVQRLLHIDYSVFYRESLYAKEGSTFAKEYVQEEVFPDILVLPCYGSKSVMWQELSGRRRNSKGRFLFPIFMEGELDAEMVRMFGRFRWELCRTIQGASWNNIQLKSLTSEYCDFVQFYRKNRELSDDKKDKLKLQIQKCRNNTREVFVIDYENWIKHEAHGGLVLSKPVREILASYCPFTKEMREKISEQPMFRDAMAKFNRERAKKAKEYDLKFRVWEKDGLEIPEEVVKTKEFYTEY
;
A
#
# COMPACT_ATOMS: atom_id res chain seq x y z
N MET A 1 6.94 39.39 23.99
CA MET A 1 7.43 40.46 24.90
C MET A 1 6.45 40.55 26.05
N LYS A 2 6.89 40.31 27.28
CA LYS A 2 6.02 40.18 28.46
C LYS A 2 6.02 41.48 29.27
N ALA A 3 4.85 41.91 29.74
CA ALA A 3 4.69 43.13 30.53
C ALA A 3 5.06 42.89 31.99
N GLU A 4 5.88 43.76 32.58
CA GLU A 4 6.06 43.83 34.03
C GLU A 4 5.00 44.73 34.64
N LEU A 5 3.99 44.15 35.31
CA LEU A 5 2.89 44.92 35.89
C LEU A 5 3.25 45.39 37.31
N LYS A 6 2.96 46.65 37.60
CA LYS A 6 3.01 47.21 38.95
C LYS A 6 1.70 46.94 39.68
N LYS A 7 1.76 46.13 40.74
CA LYS A 7 0.62 45.73 41.58
C LYS A 7 -0.09 46.93 42.21
N ASN A 8 -1.42 46.86 42.30
CA ASN A 8 -2.32 47.91 42.81
C ASN A 8 -2.17 49.26 42.08
N SER A 9 -1.79 49.25 40.80
CA SER A 9 -1.63 50.47 40.02
C SER A 9 -2.07 50.31 38.57
N VAL A 10 -2.19 51.45 37.89
CA VAL A 10 -2.55 51.53 36.47
C VAL A 10 -1.30 51.33 35.62
N ASN A 11 -1.31 50.30 34.77
CA ASN A 11 -0.21 49.95 33.87
C ASN A 11 -0.59 50.29 32.42
N GLN A 12 0.30 50.99 31.71
CA GLN A 12 0.15 51.24 30.28
C GLN A 12 0.87 50.14 29.50
N ILE A 13 0.14 49.47 28.63
CA ILE A 13 0.61 48.31 27.87
C ILE A 13 0.58 48.66 26.39
N ILE A 14 1.70 48.46 25.71
CA ILE A 14 1.84 48.74 24.28
C ILE A 14 1.25 47.57 23.49
N LYS A 15 0.66 47.86 22.31
CA LYS A 15 0.19 46.85 21.36
C LYS A 15 1.23 45.73 21.14
N GLY A 16 0.77 44.48 21.14
CA GLY A 16 1.58 43.28 20.92
C GLY A 16 2.29 42.74 22.17
N THR A 17 2.10 43.37 23.34
CA THR A 17 2.72 42.91 24.60
C THR A 17 1.81 41.89 25.30
N ASN A 18 2.38 40.77 25.74
CA ASN A 18 1.69 39.78 26.57
C ASN A 18 1.57 40.31 28.00
N ILE A 19 0.35 40.33 28.51
CA ILE A 19 -0.03 40.77 29.85
C ILE A 19 0.16 39.61 30.82
N PHE A 20 -0.37 38.44 30.46
CA PHE A 20 -0.16 37.15 31.12
C PHE A 20 0.07 36.10 30.04
N GLU A 21 0.91 35.10 30.29
CA GLU A 21 1.19 34.01 29.35
C GLU A 21 0.65 32.69 29.89
N GLU A 22 0.21 31.82 28.99
CA GLU A 22 -0.21 30.47 29.35
C GLU A 22 0.93 29.71 30.06
N GLY A 23 0.61 29.00 31.14
CA GLY A 23 1.57 28.25 31.95
C GLY A 23 2.23 29.05 33.08
N ASP A 24 2.08 30.38 33.11
CA ASP A 24 2.58 31.21 34.21
C ASP A 24 1.77 31.02 35.51
N GLU A 25 2.45 31.19 36.66
CA GLU A 25 1.77 31.26 37.96
C GLU A 25 0.94 32.56 38.09
N VAL A 26 -0.31 32.41 38.52
CA VAL A 26 -1.26 33.52 38.70
C VAL A 26 -0.94 34.28 39.99
N THR A 27 -0.09 35.30 39.89
CA THR A 27 0.26 36.16 41.04
C THR A 27 -0.58 37.43 41.13
N GLU A 28 -1.29 37.78 40.06
CA GLU A 28 -2.17 38.94 39.96
C GLU A 28 -3.27 38.75 38.91
N ILE A 29 -4.33 39.55 39.01
CA ILE A 29 -5.42 39.62 38.03
C ILE A 29 -5.56 41.03 37.48
N GLY A 30 -6.00 41.16 36.24
CA GLY A 30 -6.11 42.45 35.55
C GLY A 30 -7.55 42.95 35.45
N LEU A 31 -7.76 44.27 35.46
CA LEU A 31 -8.97 44.92 34.98
C LEU A 31 -8.61 45.84 33.81
N VAL A 32 -9.22 45.62 32.65
CA VAL A 32 -9.01 46.48 31.47
C VAL A 32 -9.74 47.80 31.70
N VAL A 33 -9.02 48.87 31.98
CA VAL A 33 -9.58 50.22 32.18
C VAL A 33 -9.88 50.88 30.83
N LYS A 34 -8.97 50.72 29.86
CA LYS A 34 -9.12 51.24 28.50
C LYS A 34 -8.35 50.35 27.53
N GLY A 35 -8.93 49.98 26.40
CA GLY A 35 -8.26 49.19 25.36
C GLY A 35 -8.96 47.87 25.04
N ARG A 36 -8.26 47.02 24.28
CA ARG A 36 -8.68 45.68 23.85
C ARG A 36 -7.55 44.69 24.06
N VAL A 37 -7.90 43.54 24.62
CA VAL A 37 -6.98 42.46 24.94
C VAL A 37 -7.47 41.20 24.24
N ARG A 38 -6.63 40.59 23.42
CA ARG A 38 -6.84 39.26 22.84
C ARG A 38 -6.56 38.22 23.91
N VAL A 39 -7.48 37.30 24.10
CA VAL A 39 -7.36 36.13 24.96
C VAL A 39 -7.27 34.93 24.02
N HIS A 40 -6.10 34.30 23.98
CA HIS A 40 -5.81 33.24 23.03
C HIS A 40 -5.04 32.08 23.68
N ALA A 41 -5.34 30.88 23.22
CA ALA A 41 -4.68 29.62 23.52
C ALA A 41 -5.20 28.57 22.54
N GLU A 42 -4.60 27.38 22.50
CA GLU A 42 -5.13 26.28 21.69
C GLU A 42 -6.63 26.05 22.03
N GLY A 43 -7.49 26.19 21.02
CA GLY A 43 -8.95 26.05 21.14
C GLY A 43 -9.74 27.31 21.51
N ILE A 44 -9.10 28.44 21.80
CA ILE A 44 -9.81 29.71 22.09
C ILE A 44 -9.08 30.90 21.47
N ASN A 45 -9.82 31.75 20.76
CA ASN A 45 -9.37 33.05 20.33
C ASN A 45 -10.51 34.08 20.44
N LEU A 46 -10.39 35.05 21.35
CA LEU A 46 -11.42 36.08 21.57
C LEU A 46 -10.81 37.41 21.99
N VAL A 47 -11.61 38.49 21.90
CA VAL A 47 -11.18 39.83 22.30
C VAL A 47 -12.07 40.38 23.40
N VAL A 48 -11.45 40.80 24.51
CA VAL A 48 -12.12 41.48 25.62
C VAL A 48 -11.81 42.98 25.64
N GLY A 49 -12.86 43.77 25.85
CA GLY A 49 -12.79 45.23 25.90
C GLY A 49 -12.68 45.81 27.31
N SER A 50 -12.80 47.12 27.40
CA SER A 50 -12.75 47.86 28.67
C SER A 50 -13.89 47.46 29.62
N GLY A 51 -13.60 47.41 30.91
CA GLY A 51 -14.52 46.99 31.98
C GLY A 51 -14.54 45.49 32.26
N ASN A 52 -13.71 44.68 31.58
CA ASN A 52 -13.60 43.24 31.81
C ASN A 52 -12.37 42.88 32.65
N PHE A 53 -12.52 41.88 33.51
CA PHE A 53 -11.42 41.30 34.26
C PHE A 53 -10.66 40.24 33.45
N LEU A 54 -9.36 40.10 33.72
CA LEU A 54 -8.43 39.13 33.14
C LEU A 54 -7.90 38.23 34.27
N GLY A 55 -7.76 36.93 34.00
CA GLY A 55 -7.15 35.98 34.95
C GLY A 55 -8.04 35.52 36.10
N LEU A 56 -9.34 35.87 36.12
CA LEU A 56 -10.26 35.44 37.20
C LEU A 56 -10.47 33.92 37.23
N CYS A 57 -10.57 33.28 36.08
CA CYS A 57 -10.85 31.85 35.95
C CYS A 57 -9.64 30.99 36.31
N ASP A 58 -8.45 31.53 36.06
CA ASP A 58 -7.13 30.94 36.28
C ASP A 58 -6.78 30.82 37.79
N LEU A 59 -7.47 31.57 38.66
CA LEU A 59 -7.26 31.53 40.12
C LEU A 59 -7.65 30.20 40.77
N THR A 60 -8.40 29.34 40.08
CA THR A 60 -8.77 28.02 40.59
C THR A 60 -7.55 27.10 40.66
N ASP A 61 -6.77 27.07 39.58
CA ASP A 61 -5.62 26.18 39.42
C ASP A 61 -4.28 26.89 39.65
N LYS A 62 -4.32 28.22 39.86
CA LYS A 62 -3.16 29.11 40.05
C LYS A 62 -2.19 29.15 38.86
N VAL A 63 -2.64 28.71 37.70
CA VAL A 63 -1.89 28.76 36.45
C VAL A 63 -2.77 29.42 35.40
N HIS A 64 -2.19 30.31 34.60
CA HIS A 64 -2.88 30.91 33.47
C HIS A 64 -3.12 29.84 32.40
N HIS A 65 -4.40 29.55 32.11
CA HIS A 65 -4.78 28.61 31.04
C HIS A 65 -4.79 29.26 29.67
N VAL A 66 -4.69 30.59 29.59
CA VAL A 66 -4.74 31.32 28.32
C VAL A 66 -3.76 32.49 28.35
N THR A 67 -3.27 32.86 27.17
CA THR A 67 -2.42 34.03 26.98
C THR A 67 -3.27 35.27 26.75
N TYR A 68 -2.91 36.39 27.38
CA TYR A 68 -3.59 37.67 27.27
C TYR A 68 -2.67 38.67 26.59
N THR A 69 -2.96 39.09 25.37
CA THR A 69 -2.11 40.00 24.59
C THR A 69 -2.83 41.31 24.29
N ALA A 70 -2.17 42.45 24.48
CA ALA A 70 -2.76 43.76 24.16
C ALA A 70 -2.86 43.95 22.63
N GLU A 71 -4.08 44.02 22.08
CA GLU A 71 -4.32 44.20 20.64
C GLU A 71 -4.10 45.66 20.19
N ILE A 72 -4.39 46.59 21.10
CA ILE A 72 -4.11 48.02 20.98
C ILE A 72 -3.45 48.50 22.26
N ASN A 73 -2.89 49.72 22.24
CA ASN A 73 -2.37 50.35 23.45
C ASN A 73 -3.47 50.38 24.53
N SER A 74 -3.23 49.67 25.62
CA SER A 74 -4.22 49.35 26.64
C SER A 74 -3.75 49.79 28.01
N VAL A 75 -4.71 49.99 28.91
CA VAL A 75 -4.52 50.43 30.28
C VAL A 75 -5.14 49.38 31.18
N VAL A 76 -4.32 48.70 31.97
CA VAL A 76 -4.74 47.58 32.83
C VAL A 76 -4.40 47.88 34.28
N TYR A 77 -5.38 47.73 35.16
CA TYR A 77 -5.16 47.81 36.61
C TYR A 77 -4.90 46.40 37.14
N ALA A 78 -3.75 46.19 37.79
CA ALA A 78 -3.36 44.88 38.32
C ALA A 78 -3.69 44.77 39.82
N PHE A 79 -4.39 43.71 40.22
CA PHE A 79 -4.70 43.39 41.61
C PHE A 79 -3.92 42.16 42.07
N PRO A 80 -3.29 42.18 43.26
CA PRO A 80 -2.66 40.99 43.82
C PRO A 80 -3.72 39.94 44.11
N SER A 81 -3.46 38.70 43.71
CA SER A 81 -4.38 37.59 43.92
C SER A 81 -3.82 36.58 44.93
N THR A 82 -4.74 35.86 45.59
CA THR A 82 -4.38 34.74 46.48
C THR A 82 -5.21 33.51 46.12
N THR A 83 -6.29 33.23 46.84
CA THR A 83 -7.26 32.19 46.47
C THR A 83 -8.49 32.83 45.85
N LEU A 84 -9.18 32.15 44.93
CA LEU A 84 -10.38 32.66 44.24
C LEU A 84 -11.39 33.31 45.22
N ASN A 85 -11.76 32.61 46.29
CA ASN A 85 -12.68 33.11 47.32
C ASN A 85 -12.16 34.37 48.05
N ALA A 86 -10.88 34.37 48.46
CA ALA A 86 -10.30 35.50 49.17
C ALA A 86 -10.17 36.74 48.27
N THR A 87 -9.79 36.55 47.00
CA THR A 87 -9.66 37.61 46.00
C THR A 87 -11.02 38.23 45.69
N ILE A 88 -12.08 37.42 45.48
CA ILE A 88 -13.45 37.92 45.25
C ILE A 88 -13.93 38.77 46.44
N LEU A 89 -13.77 38.28 47.68
CA LEU A 89 -14.17 39.00 48.88
C LEU A 89 -13.37 40.30 49.08
N ALA A 90 -12.09 40.31 48.74
CA ALA A 90 -11.24 41.50 48.80
C ALA A 90 -11.70 42.56 47.79
N LEU A 91 -11.95 42.18 46.53
CA LEU A 91 -12.43 43.11 45.50
C LEU A 91 -13.79 43.72 45.84
N MET A 92 -14.72 42.93 46.38
CA MET A 92 -16.04 43.42 46.79
C MET A 92 -15.98 44.42 47.96
N LYS A 93 -14.98 44.29 48.84
CA LYS A 93 -14.73 45.24 49.94
C LYS A 93 -14.18 46.58 49.44
N VAL A 94 -13.36 46.54 48.39
CA VAL A 94 -12.71 47.74 47.82
C VAL A 94 -13.72 48.60 47.06
N ASN A 95 -14.53 47.98 46.19
CA ASN A 95 -15.56 48.69 45.44
C ASN A 95 -16.77 47.79 45.18
N LYS A 96 -17.96 48.26 45.57
CA LYS A 96 -19.23 47.55 45.35
C LYS A 96 -19.53 47.31 43.87
N ASP A 97 -18.96 48.13 42.98
CA ASP A 97 -19.14 48.03 41.54
C ASP A 97 -18.30 46.91 40.90
N TYR A 98 -17.29 46.36 41.59
CA TYR A 98 -16.49 45.26 41.05
C TYR A 98 -17.24 43.92 41.04
N ALA A 99 -18.15 43.70 41.99
CA ALA A 99 -18.96 42.49 42.05
C ALA A 99 -19.80 42.26 40.78
N PRO A 100 -20.64 43.23 40.33
CA PRO A 100 -21.38 43.10 39.09
C PRO A 100 -20.47 43.09 37.85
N LEU A 101 -19.32 43.77 37.87
CA LEU A 101 -18.35 43.72 36.76
C LEU A 101 -17.72 42.32 36.58
N MET A 102 -17.38 41.62 37.67
CA MET A 102 -16.88 40.25 37.61
C MET A 102 -17.93 39.30 37.02
N VAL A 103 -19.18 39.38 37.49
CA VAL A 103 -20.28 38.56 36.97
C VAL A 103 -20.56 38.88 35.49
N SER A 104 -20.56 40.15 35.11
CA SER A 104 -20.76 40.60 33.72
C SER A 104 -19.61 40.11 32.81
N THR A 105 -18.37 40.18 33.30
CA THR A 105 -17.18 39.65 32.59
C THR A 105 -17.36 38.17 32.31
N LEU A 106 -17.64 37.36 33.34
CA LEU A 106 -17.74 35.91 33.20
C LEU A 106 -18.97 35.51 32.37
N SER A 107 -20.11 36.21 32.50
CA SER A 107 -21.31 35.93 31.69
C SER A 107 -21.05 36.20 30.20
N LYS A 108 -20.34 37.29 29.87
CA LYS A 108 -19.90 37.56 28.50
C LYS A 108 -18.93 36.51 28.01
N TYR A 109 -17.98 36.10 28.85
CA TYR A 109 -17.00 35.07 28.52
C TYR A 109 -17.67 33.72 28.22
N ILE A 110 -18.63 33.29 29.04
CA ILE A 110 -19.46 32.10 28.80
C ILE A 110 -20.22 32.21 27.47
N ARG A 111 -20.82 33.37 27.18
CA ARG A 111 -21.54 33.58 25.91
C ARG A 111 -20.63 33.46 24.70
N GLU A 112 -19.46 34.10 24.72
CA GLU A 112 -18.54 34.04 23.58
C GLU A 112 -17.90 32.65 23.45
N LEU A 113 -17.51 32.00 24.55
CA LEU A 113 -17.03 30.61 24.53
C LEU A 113 -18.08 29.64 24.01
N SER A 114 -19.36 29.87 24.30
CA SER A 114 -20.42 29.02 23.74
C SER A 114 -20.51 29.16 22.24
N LYS A 115 -20.39 30.37 21.68
CA LYS A 115 -20.41 30.56 20.22
C LYS A 115 -19.24 29.83 19.57
N VAL A 116 -18.04 29.97 20.14
CA VAL A 116 -16.84 29.26 19.66
C VAL A 116 -17.07 27.74 19.71
N LEU A 117 -17.58 27.22 20.82
CA LEU A 117 -17.87 25.80 20.97
C LEU A 117 -18.93 25.30 19.97
N ASP A 118 -20.01 26.06 19.78
CA ASP A 118 -21.09 25.73 18.85
C ASP A 118 -20.56 25.70 17.40
N GLU A 119 -19.74 26.68 17.01
CA GLU A 119 -19.10 26.75 15.68
C GLU A 119 -18.10 25.61 15.45
N LEU A 120 -17.25 25.28 16.43
CA LEU A 120 -16.30 24.15 16.33
C LEU A 120 -17.05 22.82 16.23
N LYS A 121 -18.10 22.64 17.03
CA LYS A 121 -18.94 21.44 17.02
C LYS A 121 -19.66 21.25 15.69
N GLU A 122 -20.35 22.28 15.19
CA GLU A 122 -21.06 22.23 13.90
C GLU A 122 -20.11 21.89 12.75
N ASN A 123 -18.91 22.51 12.74
CA ASN A 123 -17.91 22.22 11.72
C ASN A 123 -17.32 20.82 11.85
N SER A 124 -17.13 20.28 13.06
CA SER A 124 -16.63 18.91 13.23
C SER A 124 -17.56 17.87 12.60
N GLY A 125 -18.88 18.01 12.77
CA GLY A 125 -19.87 17.15 12.11
C GLY A 125 -19.90 17.36 10.59
N THR A 126 -19.82 18.61 10.14
CA THR A 126 -19.85 18.95 8.71
C THR A 126 -18.61 18.44 7.97
N ILE A 127 -17.41 18.55 8.55
CA ILE A 127 -16.16 18.01 7.97
C ILE A 127 -16.21 16.49 7.92
N LEU A 128 -16.66 15.84 8.99
CA LEU A 128 -16.78 14.38 9.02
C LEU A 128 -17.71 13.86 7.91
N GLN A 129 -18.88 14.48 7.76
CA GLN A 129 -19.83 14.10 6.72
C GLN A 129 -19.26 14.38 5.32
N PHE A 130 -18.66 15.56 5.12
CA PHE A 130 -18.00 15.91 3.86
C PHE A 130 -16.90 14.92 3.48
N MET A 131 -16.02 14.54 4.41
CA MET A 131 -14.95 13.57 4.12
C MET A 131 -15.51 12.21 3.71
N ARG A 132 -16.61 11.76 4.33
CA ARG A 132 -17.29 10.50 3.93
C ARG A 132 -17.89 10.62 2.53
N ASP A 133 -18.56 11.71 2.22
CA ASP A 133 -19.22 11.94 0.93
C ASP A 133 -18.18 12.13 -0.20
N ALA A 134 -17.12 12.88 0.06
CA ALA A 134 -16.03 13.11 -0.88
C ALA A 134 -15.22 11.83 -1.13
N TYR A 135 -14.98 11.02 -0.09
CA TYR A 135 -14.35 9.71 -0.24
C TYR A 135 -15.21 8.74 -1.07
N GLN A 136 -16.52 8.71 -0.84
CA GLN A 136 -17.44 7.91 -1.65
C GLN A 136 -17.45 8.38 -3.12
N SER A 137 -17.44 9.69 -3.35
CA SER A 137 -17.38 10.28 -4.68
C SER A 137 -16.07 9.94 -5.40
N TYR A 138 -14.94 9.98 -4.68
CA TYR A 138 -13.63 9.55 -5.17
C TYR A 138 -13.62 8.07 -5.62
N LEU A 139 -14.21 7.18 -4.81
CA LEU A 139 -14.37 5.76 -5.16
C LEU A 139 -15.24 5.56 -6.40
N ASP A 140 -16.34 6.31 -6.51
CA ASP A 140 -17.27 6.20 -7.64
C ASP A 140 -16.69 6.77 -8.94
N ILE A 141 -15.90 7.85 -8.87
CA ILE A 141 -15.13 8.37 -10.01
C ILE A 141 -14.14 7.30 -10.48
N GLY A 142 -13.43 6.63 -9.55
CA GLY A 142 -12.49 5.56 -9.88
C GLY A 142 -13.15 4.38 -10.59
N LYS A 143 -14.31 3.94 -10.09
CA LYS A 143 -15.10 2.86 -10.72
C LYS A 143 -15.58 3.23 -12.13
N LYS A 144 -16.05 4.46 -12.34
CA LYS A 144 -16.60 4.90 -13.64
C LYS A 144 -15.52 5.09 -14.70
N THR A 145 -14.34 5.51 -14.29
CA THR A 145 -13.25 5.89 -15.21
C THR A 145 -12.20 4.80 -15.37
N GLY A 146 -12.26 3.73 -14.57
CA GLY A 146 -11.24 2.68 -14.54
C GLY A 146 -9.93 3.13 -13.88
N ALA A 147 -9.89 4.33 -13.29
CA ALA A 147 -8.73 4.84 -12.56
C ALA A 147 -8.65 4.23 -11.15
N VAL A 148 -7.43 3.92 -10.72
CA VAL A 148 -7.13 3.31 -9.42
C VAL A 148 -7.60 4.24 -8.29
N ALA A 149 -8.60 3.80 -7.51
CA ALA A 149 -9.02 4.47 -6.30
C ALA A 149 -8.39 3.78 -5.07
N ASN A 150 -7.55 4.50 -4.32
CA ASN A 150 -6.89 4.01 -3.11
C ASN A 150 -7.89 3.94 -1.94
N THR A 151 -7.77 2.95 -1.07
CA THR A 151 -8.63 2.88 0.13
C THR A 151 -8.03 3.75 1.24
N LEU A 152 -8.74 4.80 1.67
CA LEU A 152 -8.26 5.72 2.71
C LEU A 152 -8.74 5.26 4.09
N ARG A 153 -8.00 4.32 4.71
CA ARG A 153 -8.34 3.73 6.03
C ARG A 153 -8.51 4.75 7.15
N LEU A 154 -7.80 5.88 7.07
CA LEU A 154 -7.90 6.96 8.05
C LEU A 154 -9.28 7.65 8.05
N VAL A 155 -9.98 7.66 6.91
CA VAL A 155 -11.34 8.25 6.81
C VAL A 155 -12.40 7.31 7.36
N GLU A 156 -12.22 5.99 7.22
CA GLU A 156 -13.15 4.96 7.72
C GLU A 156 -13.11 4.81 9.25
N GLY A 157 -11.99 5.17 9.90
CA GLY A 157 -11.79 5.08 11.35
C GLY A 157 -12.27 6.28 12.17
N LEU A 158 -12.76 7.35 11.54
CA LEU A 158 -13.20 8.57 12.24
C LEU A 158 -14.59 8.36 12.87
N GLY A 159 -14.60 8.22 14.20
CA GLY A 159 -15.80 8.28 15.04
C GLY A 159 -16.16 9.71 15.43
N GLU A 160 -17.40 9.93 15.88
CA GLU A 160 -17.84 11.23 16.40
C GLU A 160 -17.06 11.61 17.67
N CYS A 161 -16.81 12.91 17.89
CA CYS A 161 -16.18 13.40 19.11
C CYS A 161 -17.16 13.21 20.30
N GLU A 162 -16.96 12.16 21.10
CA GLU A 162 -17.79 11.86 22.27
C GLU A 162 -17.49 12.83 23.43
N THR A 163 -18.49 13.61 23.86
CA THR A 163 -18.44 14.36 25.12
C THR A 163 -19.75 14.21 25.90
N GLU A 164 -19.70 14.15 27.24
CA GLU A 164 -20.91 14.09 28.09
C GLU A 164 -21.66 15.45 28.07
N GLU A 165 -22.79 15.51 27.36
CA GLU A 165 -23.46 16.79 27.04
C GLU A 165 -24.51 17.28 28.06
N ALA A 166 -25.29 16.38 28.66
CA ALA A 166 -26.61 16.75 29.18
C ALA A 166 -26.64 17.65 30.43
N ALA A 167 -25.61 17.62 31.28
CA ALA A 167 -25.64 18.33 32.57
C ALA A 167 -25.22 19.82 32.49
N ILE A 168 -24.47 20.22 31.45
CA ILE A 168 -23.84 21.55 31.36
C ILE A 168 -24.69 22.54 30.53
N LEU A 169 -25.44 22.07 29.53
CA LEU A 169 -26.23 22.92 28.62
C LEU A 169 -27.23 23.81 29.37
N ASN A 170 -27.96 23.24 30.33
CA ASN A 170 -28.99 23.95 31.12
C ASN A 170 -28.42 25.10 31.96
N VAL A 171 -27.16 25.01 32.40
CA VAL A 171 -26.49 26.05 33.20
C VAL A 171 -25.90 27.14 32.29
N THR A 172 -25.41 26.77 31.11
CA THR A 172 -24.89 27.71 30.11
C THR A 172 -25.97 28.68 29.62
N ASP A 173 -27.17 28.19 29.29
CA ASP A 173 -28.26 29.05 28.80
C ASP A 173 -28.74 30.05 29.85
N TYR A 174 -28.74 29.65 31.12
CA TYR A 174 -29.03 30.55 32.23
C TYR A 174 -28.03 31.72 32.30
N TYR A 175 -26.73 31.46 32.15
CA TYR A 175 -25.71 32.52 32.20
C TYR A 175 -25.61 33.35 30.91
N LYS A 176 -25.97 32.78 29.75
CA LYS A 176 -26.19 33.55 28.51
C LYS A 176 -27.29 34.59 28.72
N ALA A 177 -28.44 34.18 29.27
CA ALA A 177 -29.53 35.10 29.60
C ALA A 177 -29.10 36.15 30.65
N CYS A 178 -28.28 35.76 31.63
CA CYS A 178 -27.71 36.71 32.59
C CYS A 178 -26.84 37.77 31.91
N ALA A 179 -26.10 37.42 30.83
CA ALA A 179 -25.26 38.35 30.08
C ALA A 179 -26.05 39.43 29.30
N GLU A 180 -27.34 39.20 29.05
CA GLU A 180 -28.24 40.10 28.31
C GLU A 180 -28.97 41.09 29.23
N LEU A 181 -28.91 40.89 30.55
CA LEU A 181 -29.54 41.80 31.51
C LEU A 181 -28.94 43.21 31.45
N PRO A 182 -29.75 44.28 31.56
CA PRO A 182 -29.25 45.65 31.63
C PRO A 182 -28.27 45.85 32.79
N ALA A 183 -27.27 46.72 32.57
CA ALA A 183 -26.20 46.96 33.53
C ALA A 183 -26.72 47.52 34.87
N GLU A 184 -27.79 48.31 34.86
CA GLU A 184 -28.41 48.82 36.10
C GLU A 184 -29.01 47.69 36.94
N VAL A 185 -29.60 46.67 36.30
CA VAL A 185 -30.23 45.53 36.96
C VAL A 185 -29.16 44.62 37.56
N GLN A 186 -28.09 44.31 36.80
CA GLN A 186 -26.96 43.54 37.31
C GLN A 186 -26.30 44.24 38.51
N LYS A 187 -26.12 45.56 38.42
CA LYS A 187 -25.53 46.37 39.49
C LYS A 187 -26.38 46.37 40.76
N ALA A 188 -27.70 46.54 40.62
CA ALA A 188 -28.63 46.50 41.75
C ALA A 188 -28.71 45.11 42.41
N TYR A 189 -28.76 44.05 41.60
CA TYR A 189 -28.91 42.69 42.10
C TYR A 189 -27.63 42.17 42.77
N PHE A 190 -26.51 42.14 42.04
CA PHE A 190 -25.24 41.58 42.55
C PHE A 190 -24.53 42.50 43.54
N GLY A 191 -24.91 43.78 43.61
CA GLY A 191 -24.44 44.72 44.63
C GLY A 191 -25.10 44.55 46.01
N THR A 192 -26.21 43.78 46.11
CA THR A 192 -27.03 43.71 47.33
C THR A 192 -26.58 42.61 48.31
N ASN A 193 -26.23 41.41 47.82
CA ASN A 193 -25.84 40.29 48.68
C ASN A 193 -24.55 39.61 48.20
N ALA A 194 -23.49 39.75 48.99
CA ALA A 194 -22.18 39.20 48.68
C ALA A 194 -22.15 37.66 48.56
N VAL A 195 -23.00 36.94 49.30
CA VAL A 195 -23.05 35.46 49.24
C VAL A 195 -23.61 34.99 47.91
N ILE A 196 -24.67 35.63 47.42
CA ILE A 196 -25.29 35.33 46.12
C ILE A 196 -24.27 35.58 45.01
N THR A 197 -23.61 36.73 45.03
CA THR A 197 -22.62 37.12 44.02
C THR A 197 -21.39 36.20 44.05
N SER A 198 -20.86 35.86 45.22
CA SER A 198 -19.75 34.90 45.32
C SER A 198 -20.12 33.52 44.79
N ARG A 199 -21.33 33.01 45.06
CA ARG A 199 -21.79 31.73 44.52
C ARG A 199 -21.90 31.75 42.99
N HIS A 200 -22.46 32.82 42.43
CA HIS A 200 -22.53 33.02 40.98
C HIS A 200 -21.12 33.02 40.35
N ILE A 201 -20.19 33.80 40.89
CA ILE A 201 -18.82 33.88 40.34
C ILE A 201 -18.14 32.52 40.38
N LEU A 202 -18.26 31.76 41.47
CA LEU A 202 -17.64 30.43 41.59
C LEU A 202 -18.20 29.43 40.58
N GLU A 203 -19.51 29.44 40.37
CA GLU A 203 -20.17 28.56 39.41
C GLU A 203 -19.81 28.94 37.97
N GLN A 204 -19.78 30.24 37.66
CA GLN A 204 -19.33 30.74 36.37
C GLN A 204 -17.88 30.41 36.07
N VAL A 205 -16.96 30.55 37.03
CA VAL A 205 -15.55 30.16 36.85
C VAL A 205 -15.42 28.68 36.54
N ARG A 206 -16.15 27.81 37.25
CA ARG A 206 -16.15 26.36 36.96
C ARG A 206 -16.69 26.05 35.57
N LEU A 207 -17.78 26.72 35.19
CA LEU A 207 -18.39 26.55 33.87
C LEU A 207 -17.44 27.00 32.76
N VAL A 208 -16.79 28.16 32.93
CA VAL A 208 -15.79 28.66 31.99
C VAL A 208 -14.66 27.64 31.81
N ASN A 209 -14.06 27.16 32.90
CA ASN A 209 -12.95 26.19 32.79
C ASN A 209 -13.41 24.89 32.11
N ALA A 210 -14.62 24.41 32.39
CA ALA A 210 -15.19 23.26 31.70
C ALA A 210 -15.40 23.51 30.19
N MET A 211 -15.82 24.72 29.81
CA MET A 211 -15.97 25.10 28.40
C MET A 211 -14.62 25.24 27.69
N LEU A 212 -13.61 25.82 28.35
CA LEU A 212 -12.25 25.93 27.79
C LEU A 212 -11.67 24.55 27.43
N ILE A 213 -11.83 23.56 28.33
CA ILE A 213 -11.42 22.18 28.07
C ILE A 213 -12.16 21.61 26.85
N ARG A 214 -13.47 21.85 26.73
CA ARG A 214 -14.26 21.36 25.58
C ARG A 214 -13.82 22.00 24.27
N CYS A 215 -13.61 23.32 24.25
CA CYS A 215 -13.13 23.99 23.04
C CYS A 215 -11.77 23.43 22.61
N ARG A 216 -10.86 23.16 23.55
CA ARG A 216 -9.59 22.46 23.29
C ARG A 216 -9.79 21.07 22.68
N THR A 217 -10.70 20.27 23.24
CA THR A 217 -10.98 18.93 22.72
C THR A 217 -11.50 18.98 21.29
N TYR A 218 -12.47 19.85 20.98
CA TYR A 218 -12.99 20.00 19.63
C TYR A 218 -11.97 20.57 18.65
N ALA A 219 -11.16 21.55 19.06
CA ALA A 219 -10.09 22.10 18.23
C ALA A 219 -9.00 21.06 17.94
N GLY A 220 -8.60 20.27 18.94
CA GLY A 220 -7.67 19.15 18.76
C GLY A 220 -8.22 18.08 17.82
N TYR A 221 -9.50 17.74 17.94
CA TYR A 221 -10.15 16.80 17.03
C TYR A 221 -10.22 17.31 15.59
N LEU A 222 -10.52 18.60 15.39
CA LEU A 222 -10.49 19.24 14.06
C LEU A 222 -9.07 19.27 13.46
N LYS A 223 -8.04 19.45 14.29
CA LYS A 223 -6.62 19.34 13.90
C LYS A 223 -6.26 17.90 13.51
N GLU A 224 -6.75 16.90 14.23
CA GLU A 224 -6.60 15.49 13.85
C GLU A 224 -7.30 15.18 12.52
N MET A 225 -8.46 15.79 12.24
CA MET A 225 -9.14 15.68 10.95
C MET A 225 -8.39 16.32 9.78
N ALA A 226 -7.55 17.34 10.04
CA ALA A 226 -6.71 17.94 9.01
C ALA A 226 -5.67 16.95 8.44
N GLN A 227 -5.28 15.92 9.21
CA GLN A 227 -4.35 14.87 8.79
C GLN A 227 -4.86 14.06 7.58
N PRO A 228 -6.00 13.34 7.68
CA PRO A 228 -6.55 12.61 6.54
C PRO A 228 -7.08 13.53 5.43
N LEU A 229 -7.35 14.81 5.71
CA LEU A 229 -7.83 15.77 4.72
C LEU A 229 -6.71 16.28 3.80
N ILE A 230 -5.58 16.72 4.37
CA ILE A 230 -4.45 17.27 3.59
C ILE A 230 -3.06 16.90 4.12
N LEU A 231 -2.81 16.95 5.44
CA LEU A 231 -1.44 16.93 5.98
C LEU A 231 -0.72 15.59 5.79
N ASP A 232 -1.45 14.48 5.66
CA ASP A 232 -0.85 13.18 5.34
C ASP A 232 -0.58 13.04 3.82
N SER A 233 0.52 12.38 3.49
CA SER A 233 0.87 11.87 2.16
C SER A 233 -0.23 11.02 1.52
N ARG A 234 -1.03 10.32 2.35
CA ARG A 234 -2.20 9.53 1.96
C ARG A 234 -3.51 10.24 2.31
N SER A 235 -3.54 11.56 2.19
CA SER A 235 -4.75 12.34 2.40
C SER A 235 -5.72 12.28 1.22
N LEU A 236 -6.95 12.72 1.48
CA LEU A 236 -8.00 12.85 0.46
C LEU A 236 -7.57 13.81 -0.65
N TYR A 237 -6.94 14.94 -0.31
CA TYR A 237 -6.38 15.90 -1.26
C TYR A 237 -5.38 15.24 -2.23
N HIS A 238 -4.34 14.58 -1.72
CA HIS A 238 -3.32 13.94 -2.55
C HIS A 238 -3.88 12.80 -3.41
N SER A 239 -4.86 12.06 -2.88
CA SER A 239 -5.50 10.95 -3.60
C SER A 239 -6.34 11.43 -4.79
N ILE A 240 -7.11 12.51 -4.60
CA ILE A 240 -7.91 13.11 -5.69
C ILE A 240 -7.00 13.78 -6.71
N LEU A 241 -5.95 14.50 -6.28
CA LEU A 241 -4.96 15.09 -7.19
C LEU A 241 -4.36 14.02 -8.10
N LYS A 242 -3.87 12.91 -7.53
CA LYS A 242 -3.28 11.80 -8.28
C LYS A 242 -4.27 11.20 -9.27
N GLN A 243 -5.54 11.02 -8.88
CA GLN A 243 -6.58 10.48 -9.75
C GLN A 243 -6.92 11.45 -10.89
N ALA A 244 -7.06 12.74 -10.61
CA ALA A 244 -7.33 13.78 -11.60
C ALA A 244 -6.19 13.87 -12.63
N THR A 245 -4.94 13.82 -12.16
CA THR A 245 -3.75 13.78 -13.01
C THR A 245 -3.72 12.52 -13.89
N MET A 246 -4.04 11.34 -13.35
CA MET A 246 -4.13 10.10 -14.14
C MET A 246 -5.21 10.16 -15.21
N LEU A 247 -6.38 10.72 -14.89
CA LEU A 247 -7.49 10.90 -15.84
C LEU A 247 -7.12 11.84 -16.98
N GLN A 248 -6.41 12.92 -16.67
CA GLN A 248 -5.91 13.85 -17.66
C GLN A 248 -4.92 13.18 -18.63
N TYR A 249 -4.00 12.36 -18.11
CA TYR A 249 -3.07 11.59 -18.94
C TYR A 249 -3.75 10.53 -19.81
N ALA A 250 -4.84 9.93 -19.31
CA ALA A 250 -5.63 8.96 -20.05
C ALA A 250 -6.56 9.60 -21.11
N GLY A 251 -6.60 10.93 -21.21
CA GLY A 251 -7.51 11.66 -22.10
C GLY A 251 -8.99 11.53 -21.68
N GLY A 252 -9.25 11.20 -20.41
CA GLY A 252 -10.59 11.07 -19.85
C GLY A 252 -11.23 12.42 -19.50
N ASP A 253 -12.52 12.39 -19.18
CA ASP A 253 -13.23 13.57 -18.68
C ASP A 253 -12.82 13.84 -17.23
N VAL A 254 -12.08 14.94 -17.02
CA VAL A 254 -11.56 15.34 -15.70
C VAL A 254 -12.56 16.21 -14.92
N SER A 255 -13.67 16.65 -15.52
CA SER A 255 -14.58 17.63 -14.94
C SER A 255 -15.12 17.26 -13.55
N GLN A 256 -15.47 15.99 -13.34
CA GLN A 256 -15.97 15.50 -12.05
C GLN A 256 -14.86 15.43 -10.99
N ALA A 257 -13.64 15.08 -11.39
CA ALA A 257 -12.49 15.03 -10.48
C ALA A 257 -12.01 16.44 -10.11
N THR A 258 -12.02 17.39 -11.04
CA THR A 258 -11.71 18.80 -10.76
C THR A 258 -12.74 19.43 -9.82
N SER A 259 -14.04 19.20 -10.05
CA SER A 259 -15.09 19.71 -9.14
C SER A 259 -14.93 19.16 -7.72
N LEU A 260 -14.67 17.86 -7.58
CA LEU A 260 -14.43 17.26 -6.26
C LEU A 260 -13.16 17.81 -5.60
N PHE A 261 -12.15 18.12 -6.40
CA PHE A 261 -10.91 18.73 -5.94
C PHE A 261 -11.12 20.16 -5.44
N ASP A 262 -11.89 20.97 -6.17
CA ASP A 262 -12.30 22.32 -5.77
C ASP A 262 -13.05 22.29 -4.42
N ASP A 263 -14.01 21.37 -4.28
CA ASP A 263 -14.78 21.20 -3.04
C ASP A 263 -13.87 20.86 -1.83
N VAL A 264 -12.82 20.06 -2.04
CA VAL A 264 -11.84 19.71 -1.00
C VAL A 264 -10.96 20.90 -0.63
N ILE A 265 -10.49 21.68 -1.61
CA ILE A 265 -9.72 22.91 -1.37
C ILE A 265 -10.55 23.92 -0.57
N ASP A 266 -11.81 24.14 -0.96
CA ASP A 266 -12.71 25.05 -0.24
C ASP A 266 -12.92 24.60 1.21
N ARG A 267 -12.99 23.28 1.44
CA ARG A 267 -13.12 22.74 2.81
C ARG A 267 -11.83 22.89 3.63
N ILE A 268 -10.67 22.69 3.02
CA ILE A 268 -9.36 22.93 3.66
C ILE A 268 -9.25 24.39 4.10
N ASN A 269 -9.52 25.33 3.20
CA ASN A 269 -9.48 26.76 3.50
C ASN A 269 -10.49 27.13 4.60
N SER A 270 -11.69 26.55 4.57
CA SER A 270 -12.70 26.78 5.61
C SER A 270 -12.25 26.26 6.99
N LEU A 271 -11.56 25.12 7.03
CA LEU A 271 -11.04 24.52 8.27
C LEU A 271 -9.88 25.35 8.84
N GLU A 272 -8.95 25.77 7.99
CA GLU A 272 -7.81 26.60 8.38
C GLU A 272 -8.26 27.96 8.93
N ASN A 273 -9.14 28.67 8.21
CA ASN A 273 -9.68 29.95 8.68
C ASN A 273 -10.43 29.78 10.01
N LEU A 274 -11.19 28.69 10.20
CA LEU A 274 -11.89 28.43 11.46
C LEU A 274 -10.90 28.23 12.62
N LEU A 275 -9.85 27.43 12.41
CA LEU A 275 -8.85 27.13 13.42
C LEU A 275 -7.99 28.36 13.76
N GLU A 276 -7.63 29.18 12.77
CA GLU A 276 -6.91 30.43 12.98
C GLU A 276 -7.77 31.46 13.73
N ASP A 277 -9.01 31.69 13.26
CA ASP A 277 -9.90 32.72 13.81
C ASP A 277 -10.42 32.37 15.21
N LYS A 278 -10.69 31.10 15.49
CA LYS A 278 -11.43 30.66 16.70
C LYS A 278 -10.61 29.86 17.69
N ALA A 279 -9.56 29.17 17.23
CA ALA A 279 -8.77 28.26 18.06
C ALA A 279 -7.28 28.64 18.16
N ASP A 280 -6.83 29.69 17.46
CA ASP A 280 -5.43 30.13 17.41
C ASP A 280 -4.45 29.01 16.98
N ILE A 281 -4.91 28.12 16.09
CA ILE A 281 -4.13 27.02 15.54
C ILE A 281 -3.80 27.32 14.09
N ASP A 282 -2.51 27.43 13.79
CA ASP A 282 -1.98 27.44 12.43
C ASP A 282 -1.73 25.98 12.00
N LEU A 283 -2.27 25.60 10.84
CA LEU A 283 -2.10 24.27 10.26
C LEU A 283 -0.84 24.15 9.39
N GLU A 284 -0.12 25.26 9.16
CA GLU A 284 1.12 25.33 8.36
C GLU A 284 0.96 24.71 6.96
N ILE A 285 -0.18 24.94 6.30
CA ILE A 285 -0.48 24.38 4.98
C ILE A 285 0.35 25.10 3.90
N ASP A 286 1.01 24.34 3.04
CA ASP A 286 1.72 24.91 1.88
C ASP A 286 0.76 25.29 0.75
N HIS A 287 0.16 26.48 0.86
CA HIS A 287 -0.71 27.06 -0.16
C HIS A 287 -0.04 27.23 -1.53
N LYS A 288 1.29 27.45 -1.57
CA LYS A 288 2.00 27.60 -2.85
C LYS A 288 2.03 26.27 -3.59
N PHE A 289 2.33 25.19 -2.88
CA PHE A 289 2.27 23.86 -3.45
C PHE A 289 0.86 23.53 -3.97
N MET A 290 -0.19 23.87 -3.20
CA MET A 290 -1.57 23.63 -3.63
C MET A 290 -1.93 24.39 -4.91
N GLU A 291 -1.60 25.69 -4.97
CA GLU A 291 -1.84 26.52 -6.14
C GLU A 291 -1.05 26.03 -7.36
N GLU A 292 0.22 25.65 -7.20
CA GLU A 292 1.06 25.13 -8.28
C GLU A 292 0.56 23.78 -8.80
N ALA A 293 0.18 22.85 -7.92
CA ALA A 293 -0.38 21.55 -8.27
C ALA A 293 -1.69 21.70 -9.06
N TYR A 294 -2.58 22.59 -8.60
CA TYR A 294 -3.84 22.88 -9.27
C TYR A 294 -3.64 23.57 -10.63
N PHE A 295 -2.71 24.54 -10.70
CA PHE A 295 -2.37 25.22 -11.94
C PHE A 295 -1.76 24.27 -12.98
N ASN A 296 -0.94 23.31 -12.55
CA ASN A 296 -0.38 22.27 -13.42
C ASN A 296 -1.47 21.33 -13.97
N LEU A 297 -2.45 20.96 -13.13
CA LEU A 297 -3.63 20.20 -13.54
C LEU A 297 -4.45 20.93 -14.62
N LEU A 298 -4.70 22.22 -14.45
CA LEU A 298 -5.51 23.02 -15.39
C LEU A 298 -4.81 23.31 -16.73
N ASN A 299 -3.51 23.56 -16.72
CA ASN A 299 -2.79 23.99 -17.93
C ASN A 299 -2.22 22.84 -18.77
N GLY A 300 -2.23 21.60 -18.25
CA GLY A 300 -1.68 20.44 -18.96
C GLY A 300 -0.17 20.55 -19.25
N THR A 301 0.52 21.50 -18.64
CA THR A 301 1.96 21.69 -18.78
C THR A 301 2.67 20.64 -17.95
N SER A 302 3.18 19.64 -18.64
CA SER A 302 4.04 18.62 -18.08
C SER A 302 5.36 19.26 -17.66
N ALA A 303 5.75 19.13 -16.40
CA ALA A 303 7.16 19.14 -16.06
C ALA A 303 7.77 17.82 -16.55
N THR A 304 8.14 17.79 -17.83
CA THR A 304 8.96 16.73 -18.40
C THR A 304 10.42 17.08 -18.24
N ASP A 305 11.23 16.10 -17.85
CA ASP A 305 12.66 16.11 -18.15
C ASP A 305 12.92 16.04 -19.67
N ALA A 306 14.19 16.16 -20.09
CA ALA A 306 14.59 16.21 -21.49
C ALA A 306 14.19 14.96 -22.33
N GLU A 307 13.62 13.94 -21.69
CA GLU A 307 13.16 12.69 -22.29
C GLU A 307 11.64 12.45 -22.19
N GLY A 308 10.86 13.42 -21.70
CA GLY A 308 9.40 13.35 -21.76
C GLY A 308 8.71 12.59 -20.62
N ASN A 309 9.37 12.38 -19.48
CA ASN A 309 8.81 11.65 -18.34
C ASN A 309 8.38 12.58 -17.21
N PRO A 310 7.29 12.25 -16.47
CA PRO A 310 6.84 13.05 -15.34
C PRO A 310 7.81 12.95 -14.16
N VAL A 311 8.26 14.10 -13.66
CA VAL A 311 9.01 14.23 -12.41
C VAL A 311 8.02 14.15 -11.24
N MET A 312 8.02 13.04 -10.52
CA MET A 312 7.50 13.01 -9.15
C MET A 312 8.65 13.42 -8.23
N GLN A 313 8.60 14.64 -7.70
CA GLN A 313 9.43 15.02 -6.55
C GLN A 313 8.68 14.60 -5.28
N GLU A 314 9.18 13.56 -4.64
CA GLU A 314 8.77 13.11 -3.31
C GLU A 314 9.56 13.90 -2.27
N ASP A 315 8.86 14.60 -1.38
CA ASP A 315 9.37 14.95 -0.05
C ASP A 315 8.16 15.07 0.90
N ALA A 316 7.72 13.92 1.43
CA ALA A 316 6.88 13.83 2.63
C ALA A 316 7.58 12.86 3.59
N SER A 317 7.93 13.34 4.79
CA SER A 317 8.71 12.59 5.78
C SER A 317 7.88 11.44 6.37
N VAL A 318 8.09 10.22 5.87
CA VAL A 318 7.69 8.99 6.57
C VAL A 318 8.58 8.82 7.80
N ASP A 319 7.99 8.61 8.97
CA ASP A 319 8.75 8.36 10.20
C ASP A 319 9.47 7.00 10.10
N ILE A 320 10.79 7.05 9.93
CA ILE A 320 11.67 5.88 9.82
C ILE A 320 12.28 5.49 11.18
N ASP A 321 11.92 6.18 12.27
CA ASP A 321 12.53 5.92 13.59
C ASP A 321 12.24 4.49 14.08
N GLU A 322 11.14 3.87 13.67
CA GLU A 322 10.82 2.47 13.99
C GLU A 322 11.82 1.46 13.39
N LEU A 323 12.56 1.84 12.35
CA LEU A 323 13.55 0.97 11.68
C LEU A 323 14.93 1.02 12.33
N ARG A 324 15.11 1.85 13.37
CA ARG A 324 16.39 1.98 14.05
C ARG A 324 16.79 0.68 14.73
N ASP A 325 18.08 0.34 14.63
CA ASP A 325 18.65 -0.89 15.20
C ASP A 325 17.91 -2.16 14.71
N ALA A 326 17.45 -2.15 13.46
CA ALA A 326 16.65 -3.24 12.87
C ALA A 326 17.31 -4.62 12.99
N LEU A 327 18.64 -4.70 12.83
CA LEU A 327 19.37 -5.94 12.99
C LEU A 327 19.25 -6.51 14.41
N GLU A 328 19.27 -5.64 15.42
CA GLU A 328 19.15 -6.05 16.82
C GLU A 328 17.71 -6.48 17.13
N GLN A 329 16.71 -5.75 16.63
CA GLN A 329 15.31 -6.16 16.74
C GLN A 329 15.06 -7.56 16.15
N ILE A 330 15.69 -7.88 15.01
CA ILE A 330 15.63 -9.19 14.34
C ILE A 330 16.28 -10.28 15.20
N ILE A 331 17.45 -10.01 15.78
CA ILE A 331 18.20 -10.94 16.64
C ILE A 331 17.44 -11.23 17.95
N GLU A 332 16.99 -10.17 18.62
CA GLU A 332 16.23 -10.24 19.88
C GLU A 332 14.89 -10.95 19.66
N PHE A 333 14.15 -10.60 18.60
CA PHE A 333 12.92 -11.30 18.25
C PHE A 333 13.18 -12.77 17.97
N GLY A 334 14.22 -13.11 17.20
CA GLY A 334 14.54 -14.49 16.85
C GLY A 334 15.11 -15.36 17.98
N GLU A 335 15.44 -14.77 19.14
CA GLU A 335 16.17 -15.43 20.25
C GLU A 335 17.40 -16.20 19.71
N ILE A 336 18.16 -15.53 18.84
CA ILE A 336 19.32 -16.13 18.18
C ILE A 336 20.44 -16.32 19.20
N GLU A 337 21.15 -17.44 19.11
CA GLU A 337 22.29 -17.73 19.97
C GLU A 337 23.36 -16.65 19.82
N GLU A 338 23.89 -16.16 20.95
CA GLU A 338 24.80 -15.00 20.97
C GLU A 338 26.04 -15.20 20.09
N GLU A 339 26.61 -16.42 20.06
CA GLU A 339 27.76 -16.73 19.19
C GLU A 339 27.42 -16.56 17.69
N ILE A 340 26.20 -16.91 17.30
CA ILE A 340 25.73 -16.78 15.92
C ILE A 340 25.42 -15.30 15.62
N ALA A 341 24.79 -14.61 16.57
CA ALA A 341 24.48 -13.19 16.49
C ALA A 341 25.74 -12.32 16.36
N GLU A 342 26.76 -12.53 17.19
CA GLU A 342 28.05 -11.83 17.12
C GLU A 342 28.76 -12.04 15.77
N ASN A 343 28.76 -13.29 15.27
CA ASN A 343 29.32 -13.57 13.95
C ASN A 343 28.56 -12.86 12.84
N LEU A 344 27.23 -12.83 12.89
CA LEU A 344 26.42 -12.10 11.91
C LEU A 344 26.68 -10.60 11.97
N ARG A 345 26.70 -9.99 13.17
CA ARG A 345 26.99 -8.56 13.35
C ARG A 345 28.34 -8.21 12.71
N ARG A 346 29.40 -8.98 13.01
CA ARG A 346 30.73 -8.80 12.40
C ARG A 346 30.68 -8.93 10.87
N ASP A 347 30.05 -9.99 10.36
CA ASP A 347 30.01 -10.25 8.92
C ASP A 347 29.23 -9.15 8.16
N ILE A 348 28.19 -8.56 8.79
CA ILE A 348 27.44 -7.43 8.23
C ILE A 348 28.26 -6.14 8.28
N ASP A 349 28.97 -5.86 9.37
CA ASP A 349 29.86 -4.70 9.46
C ASP A 349 31.00 -4.79 8.43
N ASP A 350 31.59 -5.98 8.26
CA ASP A 350 32.60 -6.26 7.24
C ASP A 350 32.03 -6.06 5.83
N PHE A 351 30.76 -6.43 5.59
CA PHE A 351 30.10 -6.23 4.30
C PHE A 351 29.82 -4.75 4.01
N ILE A 352 29.37 -3.98 5.01
CA ILE A 352 29.16 -2.53 4.89
C ILE A 352 30.48 -1.81 4.59
N ALA A 353 31.58 -2.26 5.19
CA ALA A 353 32.91 -1.67 4.99
C ALA A 353 33.55 -1.99 3.63
N LEU A 354 32.94 -2.85 2.80
CA LEU A 354 33.48 -3.17 1.48
C LEU A 354 33.44 -1.96 0.53
N PRO A 355 34.55 -1.64 -0.17
CA PRO A 355 34.54 -0.59 -1.18
C PRO A 355 33.73 -0.96 -2.43
N ASP A 356 33.71 -2.26 -2.78
CA ASP A 356 32.92 -2.80 -3.88
C ASP A 356 32.11 -4.02 -3.39
N LYS A 357 30.82 -3.79 -3.16
CA LYS A 357 29.88 -4.83 -2.72
C LYS A 357 29.56 -5.87 -3.80
N PHE A 358 30.00 -5.67 -5.04
CA PHE A 358 29.90 -6.64 -6.14
C PHE A 358 31.21 -7.38 -6.41
N SER A 359 32.28 -7.07 -5.67
CA SER A 359 33.60 -7.70 -5.88
C SER A 359 33.51 -9.21 -5.87
N THR A 360 34.25 -9.82 -6.80
CA THR A 360 34.35 -11.27 -6.93
C THR A 360 35.68 -11.80 -6.38
N ASP A 361 36.28 -11.10 -5.42
CA ASP A 361 37.47 -11.58 -4.73
C ASP A 361 37.15 -12.72 -3.76
N GLU A 362 38.12 -13.59 -3.50
CA GLU A 362 37.89 -14.82 -2.74
C GLU A 362 37.49 -14.54 -1.28
N ASP A 363 38.04 -13.50 -0.66
CA ASP A 363 37.70 -13.13 0.72
C ASP A 363 36.28 -12.55 0.82
N VAL A 364 35.87 -11.75 -0.17
CA VAL A 364 34.48 -11.25 -0.27
C VAL A 364 33.51 -12.41 -0.52
N ARG A 365 33.88 -13.39 -1.35
CA ARG A 365 33.07 -14.61 -1.52
C ARG A 365 32.97 -15.44 -0.24
N LYS A 366 34.04 -15.53 0.57
CA LYS A 366 34.00 -16.20 1.88
C LYS A 366 33.03 -15.49 2.83
N LEU A 367 33.09 -14.16 2.88
CA LEU A 367 32.17 -13.34 3.67
C LEU A 367 30.71 -13.60 3.29
N ARG A 368 30.35 -13.50 2.00
CA ARG A 368 28.98 -13.79 1.52
C ARG A 368 28.54 -15.22 1.85
N ARG A 369 29.43 -16.21 1.73
CA ARG A 369 29.14 -17.61 2.11
C ARG A 369 28.89 -17.77 3.60
N SER A 370 29.61 -17.03 4.45
CA SER A 370 29.41 -17.02 5.90
C SER A 370 28.02 -16.50 6.25
N ILE A 371 27.65 -15.33 5.71
CA ILE A 371 26.31 -14.73 5.84
C ILE A 371 25.21 -15.70 5.38
N ILE A 372 25.32 -16.23 4.16
CA ILE A 372 24.32 -17.13 3.55
C ILE A 372 24.13 -18.41 4.39
N LYS A 373 25.20 -18.90 5.03
CA LYS A 373 25.14 -20.12 5.85
C LYS A 373 24.18 -19.96 7.02
N VAL A 374 24.11 -18.77 7.60
CA VAL A 374 23.33 -18.48 8.81
C VAL A 374 21.96 -17.88 8.49
N TYR A 375 21.86 -17.09 7.41
CA TYR A 375 20.66 -16.32 7.07
C TYR A 375 19.37 -17.16 7.04
N TYR A 376 19.37 -18.31 6.35
CA TYR A 376 18.15 -19.11 6.20
C TYR A 376 17.71 -19.79 7.50
N ASP A 377 18.66 -20.10 8.39
CA ASP A 377 18.34 -20.65 9.71
C ASP A 377 17.73 -19.56 10.62
N ILE A 378 18.21 -18.33 10.52
CA ILE A 378 17.62 -17.15 11.19
C ILE A 378 16.22 -16.86 10.63
N TYR A 379 16.09 -16.81 9.29
CA TYR A 379 14.80 -16.60 8.63
C TYR A 379 13.77 -17.64 9.08
N LYS A 380 14.17 -18.91 9.12
CA LYS A 380 13.33 -20.02 9.60
C LYS A 380 12.88 -19.80 11.05
N LYS A 381 13.80 -19.49 11.97
CA LYS A 381 13.48 -19.27 13.39
C LYS A 381 12.50 -18.12 13.59
N ILE A 382 12.76 -16.98 12.93
CA ILE A 382 11.92 -15.78 13.01
C ILE A 382 10.54 -16.05 12.44
N PHE A 383 10.46 -16.69 11.27
CA PHE A 383 9.19 -17.04 10.64
C PHE A 383 8.34 -17.94 11.55
N LEU A 384 8.92 -19.00 12.13
CA LEU A 384 8.17 -19.90 13.01
C LEU A 384 7.67 -19.18 14.27
N LYS A 385 8.48 -18.29 14.85
CA LYS A 385 8.04 -17.49 16.00
C LYS A 385 6.91 -16.53 15.64
N ASP A 386 7.00 -15.85 14.51
CA ASP A 386 5.94 -14.96 14.00
C ASP A 386 4.65 -15.74 13.69
N TYR A 387 4.77 -16.90 13.04
CA TYR A 387 3.64 -17.76 12.68
C TYR A 387 2.87 -18.30 13.90
N HIS A 388 3.57 -18.63 14.98
CA HIS A 388 2.96 -19.09 16.23
C HIS A 388 2.51 -17.95 17.15
N SER A 389 2.93 -16.71 16.89
CA SER A 389 2.51 -15.55 17.65
C SER A 389 1.07 -15.17 17.30
N ALA A 390 0.27 -14.85 18.33
CA ALA A 390 -1.05 -14.26 18.14
C ALA A 390 -1.01 -12.71 18.03
N GLU A 391 0.16 -12.12 18.25
CA GLU A 391 0.37 -10.68 18.23
C GLU A 391 0.65 -10.16 16.81
N LYS A 392 0.44 -8.86 16.60
CA LYS A 392 0.73 -8.21 15.31
C LYS A 392 2.24 -8.25 15.06
N THR A 393 2.65 -8.73 13.89
CA THR A 393 4.07 -8.74 13.47
C THR A 393 4.66 -7.32 13.55
N PRO A 394 5.80 -7.11 14.25
CA PRO A 394 6.51 -5.83 14.24
C PRO A 394 6.95 -5.45 12.83
N VAL A 395 7.01 -4.14 12.53
CA VAL A 395 7.29 -3.63 11.17
C VAL A 395 8.62 -4.17 10.63
N VAL A 396 9.69 -4.10 11.42
CA VAL A 396 11.01 -4.62 11.01
C VAL A 396 10.98 -6.10 10.66
N ILE A 397 10.25 -6.92 11.43
CA ILE A 397 10.13 -8.36 11.20
C ILE A 397 9.33 -8.64 9.92
N ASP A 398 8.25 -7.88 9.68
CA ASP A 398 7.47 -8.03 8.45
C ASP A 398 8.29 -7.63 7.21
N LEU A 399 9.04 -6.52 7.28
CA LEU A 399 9.94 -6.09 6.21
C LEU A 399 11.08 -7.09 5.96
N PHE A 400 11.63 -7.71 7.01
CA PHE A 400 12.62 -8.77 6.88
C PHE A 400 12.06 -9.99 6.16
N LEU A 401 10.89 -10.49 6.59
CA LEU A 401 10.28 -11.69 6.04
C LEU A 401 9.78 -11.51 4.59
N ARG A 402 9.21 -10.34 4.26
CA ARG A 402 8.61 -10.07 2.95
C ARG A 402 9.57 -9.46 1.93
N TYR A 403 10.48 -8.61 2.36
CA TYR A 403 11.34 -7.81 1.47
C TYR A 403 12.83 -8.09 1.61
N GLY A 404 13.26 -8.82 2.65
CA GLY A 404 14.68 -9.10 2.88
C GLY A 404 15.42 -7.90 3.47
N PHE A 405 14.70 -7.01 4.18
CA PHE A 405 15.28 -5.90 4.91
C PHE A 405 15.97 -6.42 6.19
N LEU A 406 17.30 -6.27 6.28
CA LEU A 406 18.09 -6.80 7.40
C LEU A 406 18.61 -5.71 8.35
N SER A 407 18.98 -4.55 7.83
CA SER A 407 19.41 -3.40 8.62
C SER A 407 19.21 -2.12 7.82
N GLU A 408 18.82 -1.08 8.52
CA GLU A 408 18.80 0.31 8.09
C GLU A 408 20.16 0.79 7.57
N ARG A 409 21.29 0.27 8.09
CA ARG A 409 22.65 0.66 7.65
C ARG A 409 23.04 0.10 6.28
N LEU A 410 22.29 -0.87 5.75
CA LEU A 410 22.57 -1.49 4.45
C LEU A 410 21.92 -0.74 3.29
N VAL A 411 20.88 0.06 3.57
CA VAL A 411 20.03 0.73 2.58
C VAL A 411 19.98 2.24 2.83
N SER A 412 19.77 3.05 1.79
CA SER A 412 19.61 4.50 1.94
C SER A 412 18.30 4.86 2.64
N GLU A 413 18.22 6.06 3.22
CA GLU A 413 16.98 6.57 3.83
C GLU A 413 15.80 6.58 2.83
N ASP A 414 16.06 6.88 1.56
CA ASP A 414 15.03 6.82 0.51
C ASP A 414 14.44 5.41 0.36
N ILE A 415 15.28 4.37 0.36
CA ILE A 415 14.84 2.98 0.31
C ILE A 415 14.06 2.61 1.58
N GLN A 416 14.47 3.12 2.74
CA GLN A 416 13.76 2.88 4.00
C GLN A 416 12.34 3.46 3.96
N ARG A 417 12.20 4.72 3.52
CA ARG A 417 10.90 5.39 3.35
C ARG A 417 10.03 4.65 2.32
N ASP A 418 10.61 4.29 1.18
CA ASP A 418 9.95 3.51 0.13
C ASP A 418 9.36 2.22 0.74
N LEU A 419 10.18 1.43 1.45
CA LEU A 419 9.79 0.14 2.03
C LEU A 419 8.62 0.25 3.03
N VAL A 420 8.64 1.24 3.92
CA VAL A 420 7.55 1.46 4.90
C VAL A 420 6.27 1.93 4.20
N SER A 421 6.41 2.65 3.08
CA SER A 421 5.29 3.13 2.29
C SER A 421 4.67 2.07 1.38
N LEU A 422 5.26 0.89 1.22
CA LEU A 422 4.72 -0.15 0.35
C LEU A 422 3.41 -0.71 0.91
N ASP A 423 2.35 -0.69 0.09
CA ASP A 423 1.06 -1.24 0.48
C ASP A 423 1.06 -2.78 0.37
N THR A 424 0.81 -3.45 1.49
CA THR A 424 0.70 -4.91 1.61
C THR A 424 -0.76 -5.39 1.58
N THR A 425 -1.74 -4.49 1.46
CA THR A 425 -3.15 -4.78 1.76
C THR A 425 -4.00 -5.14 0.55
N HIS A 426 -3.39 -5.24 -0.63
CA HIS A 426 -4.06 -5.65 -1.87
C HIS A 426 -4.74 -7.02 -1.71
N SER A 427 -6.02 -7.09 -2.09
CA SER A 427 -6.91 -8.24 -1.88
C SER A 427 -6.55 -9.49 -2.71
N GLY A 428 -5.49 -9.45 -3.53
CA GLY A 428 -5.05 -10.60 -4.33
C GLY A 428 -6.11 -11.15 -5.28
N THR A 429 -7.15 -10.37 -5.59
CA THR A 429 -8.26 -10.76 -6.46
C THR A 429 -7.82 -10.67 -7.93
N GLY A 430 -7.01 -11.63 -8.35
CA GLY A 430 -6.57 -11.80 -9.73
C GLY A 430 -6.73 -13.24 -10.21
N LEU A 431 -6.49 -13.49 -11.50
CA LEU A 431 -6.60 -14.82 -12.11
C LEU A 431 -5.56 -15.80 -11.52
N CYS A 432 -4.33 -15.31 -11.32
CA CYS A 432 -3.25 -16.06 -10.71
C CYS A 432 -3.14 -15.74 -9.22
N PRO A 433 -3.09 -16.76 -8.34
CA PRO A 433 -2.69 -16.55 -6.95
C PRO A 433 -1.24 -16.07 -6.90
N VAL A 434 -1.02 -14.93 -6.26
CA VAL A 434 0.31 -14.34 -6.05
C VAL A 434 0.61 -14.34 -4.56
N TYR A 435 1.74 -14.94 -4.18
CA TYR A 435 2.18 -15.07 -2.79
C TYR A 435 3.56 -14.47 -2.63
N ASP A 436 3.78 -13.70 -1.57
CA ASP A 436 5.14 -13.51 -1.07
C ASP A 436 5.65 -14.76 -0.33
N MET A 437 6.93 -14.77 0.04
CA MET A 437 7.51 -15.94 0.71
C MET A 437 6.91 -16.21 2.09
N LYS A 438 6.48 -15.19 2.83
CA LYS A 438 5.83 -15.35 4.13
C LYS A 438 4.47 -16.04 3.96
N GLU A 439 3.67 -15.59 3.00
CA GLU A 439 2.38 -16.20 2.64
C GLU A 439 2.55 -17.62 2.10
N TRP A 440 3.52 -17.84 1.21
CA TRP A 440 3.77 -19.15 0.62
C TRP A 440 4.16 -20.19 1.66
N LEU A 441 5.13 -19.85 2.52
CA LEU A 441 5.58 -20.76 3.58
C LEU A 441 4.48 -21.05 4.61
N THR A 442 3.61 -20.07 4.86
CA THR A 442 2.40 -20.26 5.69
C THR A 442 1.49 -21.34 5.11
N LEU A 443 1.25 -21.33 3.78
CA LEU A 443 0.41 -22.33 3.12
C LEU A 443 1.03 -23.73 3.12
N ILE A 444 2.36 -23.83 3.06
CA ILE A 444 3.07 -25.12 3.18
C ILE A 444 2.94 -25.66 4.61
N LEU A 445 3.16 -24.81 5.61
CA LEU A 445 3.11 -25.20 7.02
C LEU A 445 1.67 -25.53 7.47
N ALA A 446 0.66 -24.87 6.89
CA ALA A 446 -0.75 -25.20 7.08
C ALA A 446 -1.19 -26.48 6.34
N GLY A 447 -0.36 -27.02 5.44
CA GLY A 447 -0.69 -28.20 4.63
C GLY A 447 -1.69 -27.95 3.49
N GLU A 448 -1.97 -26.69 3.16
CA GLU A 448 -2.85 -26.31 2.05
C GLU A 448 -2.17 -26.47 0.68
N LYS A 449 -0.84 -26.34 0.64
CA LYS A 449 0.00 -26.49 -0.55
C LYS A 449 1.09 -27.53 -0.30
N GLU A 450 1.43 -28.27 -1.35
CA GLU A 450 2.55 -29.23 -1.33
C GLU A 450 3.88 -28.55 -1.69
N PRO A 451 5.03 -29.00 -1.14
CA PRO A 451 6.34 -28.45 -1.48
C PRO A 451 6.68 -28.52 -2.96
N SER A 452 7.67 -27.72 -3.36
CA SER A 452 8.15 -27.62 -4.74
C SER A 452 9.06 -28.75 -5.14
N LYS A 453 9.05 -29.04 -6.45
CA LYS A 453 10.00 -29.98 -7.04
C LYS A 453 11.42 -29.53 -6.75
N SER A 454 12.35 -30.47 -6.69
CA SER A 454 13.78 -30.15 -6.58
C SER A 454 14.38 -29.69 -7.90
N GLU A 455 15.62 -29.21 -7.86
CA GLU A 455 16.43 -28.88 -9.05
C GLU A 455 16.56 -30.06 -10.04
N PHE A 456 16.28 -31.28 -9.58
CA PHE A 456 16.28 -32.51 -10.39
C PHE A 456 14.89 -32.93 -10.88
N ASP A 457 13.87 -32.05 -10.79
CA ASP A 457 12.48 -32.28 -11.21
C ASP A 457 11.79 -33.42 -10.41
N LEU A 458 12.20 -33.60 -9.15
CA LEU A 458 11.62 -34.59 -8.24
C LEU A 458 10.70 -33.93 -7.21
N ASP A 459 9.45 -34.38 -7.16
CA ASP A 459 8.50 -34.00 -6.11
C ASP A 459 8.98 -34.48 -4.72
N TYR A 460 8.45 -33.90 -3.64
CA TYR A 460 8.81 -34.24 -2.25
C TYR A 460 8.76 -35.75 -1.96
N ASP A 461 7.66 -36.42 -2.31
CA ASP A 461 7.53 -37.88 -2.14
C ASP A 461 8.50 -38.69 -3.03
N ALA A 462 8.93 -38.14 -4.17
CA ALA A 462 9.95 -38.75 -5.02
C ALA A 462 11.34 -38.63 -4.36
N ASN A 463 11.66 -37.47 -3.79
CA ASN A 463 12.90 -37.26 -3.03
C ASN A 463 12.98 -38.16 -1.80
N LEU A 464 11.91 -38.28 -1.01
CA LEU A 464 11.88 -39.22 0.12
C LEU A 464 12.11 -40.68 -0.31
N ARG A 465 11.57 -41.08 -1.47
CA ARG A 465 11.82 -42.42 -2.04
C ARG A 465 13.26 -42.59 -2.49
N GLU A 466 13.90 -41.54 -3.01
CA GLU A 466 15.31 -41.58 -3.38
C GLU A 466 16.21 -41.65 -2.15
N MET A 467 15.96 -40.84 -1.12
CA MET A 467 16.65 -40.91 0.17
C MET A 467 16.56 -42.29 0.82
N ARG A 468 15.40 -42.96 0.67
CA ARG A 468 15.25 -44.35 1.10
C ARG A 468 16.11 -45.31 0.27
N LYS A 469 16.13 -45.14 -1.06
CA LYS A 469 16.94 -45.98 -1.96
C LYS A 469 18.44 -45.82 -1.70
N THR A 470 18.89 -44.62 -1.37
CA THR A 470 20.29 -44.32 -1.01
C THR A 470 20.64 -44.71 0.42
N GLY A 471 19.66 -45.17 1.21
CA GLY A 471 19.86 -45.64 2.59
C GLY A 471 19.95 -44.53 3.64
N GLN A 472 19.60 -43.29 3.29
CA GLN A 472 19.61 -42.15 4.22
C GLN A 472 18.44 -42.19 5.21
N ILE A 473 17.30 -42.78 4.82
CA ILE A 473 16.11 -42.91 5.68
C ILE A 473 15.50 -44.32 5.61
N THR A 474 14.83 -44.74 6.69
CA THR A 474 14.06 -45.99 6.73
C THR A 474 12.67 -45.84 6.11
N ALA A 475 11.97 -46.95 5.88
CA ALA A 475 10.60 -46.93 5.37
C ALA A 475 9.60 -46.29 6.35
N GLU A 476 9.83 -46.45 7.66
CA GLU A 476 9.03 -45.83 8.72
C GLU A 476 9.27 -44.32 8.77
N GLN A 477 10.54 -43.89 8.70
CA GLN A 477 10.89 -42.47 8.60
C GLN A 477 10.32 -41.81 7.35
N GLN A 478 10.27 -42.54 6.22
CA GLN A 478 9.64 -42.05 4.99
C GLN A 478 8.15 -41.71 5.20
N GLN A 479 7.40 -42.57 5.91
CA GLN A 479 5.99 -42.31 6.19
C GLN A 479 5.80 -41.18 7.19
N GLN A 480 6.67 -41.07 8.18
CA GLN A 480 6.64 -39.99 9.17
C GLN A 480 6.90 -38.63 8.50
N LEU A 481 8.00 -38.50 7.75
CA LEU A 481 8.37 -37.26 7.06
C LEU A 481 7.35 -36.83 5.99
N SER A 482 6.70 -37.79 5.32
CA SER A 482 5.65 -37.48 4.34
C SER A 482 4.43 -36.76 4.95
N ARG A 483 4.18 -36.95 6.25
CA ARG A 483 3.08 -36.32 7.00
C ARG A 483 3.52 -35.16 7.90
N ASP A 484 4.81 -34.96 8.04
CA ASP A 484 5.39 -33.96 8.91
C ASP A 484 5.42 -32.60 8.20
N LEU A 485 4.65 -31.63 8.72
CA LEU A 485 4.50 -30.30 8.14
C LEU A 485 5.78 -29.46 8.33
N ASP A 486 6.47 -29.63 9.46
CA ASP A 486 7.73 -28.93 9.74
C ASP A 486 8.83 -29.41 8.79
N ALA A 487 8.88 -30.73 8.52
CA ALA A 487 9.83 -31.30 7.57
C ALA A 487 9.56 -30.84 6.12
N LYS A 488 8.29 -30.62 5.76
CA LYS A 488 7.90 -30.06 4.45
C LYS A 488 8.30 -28.58 4.33
N PHE A 489 8.06 -27.80 5.37
CA PHE A 489 8.47 -26.40 5.45
C PHE A 489 9.98 -26.24 5.35
N ASP A 490 10.74 -27.04 6.11
CA ASP A 490 12.21 -27.05 6.06
C ASP A 490 12.75 -27.39 4.68
N TYR A 491 12.15 -28.40 4.05
CA TYR A 491 12.48 -28.77 2.70
C TYR A 491 12.21 -27.61 1.73
N GLU A 492 11.09 -26.90 1.84
CA GLU A 492 10.75 -25.79 0.93
C GLU A 492 11.74 -24.62 1.05
N ILE A 493 12.16 -24.26 2.28
CA ILE A 493 13.18 -23.22 2.49
C ILE A 493 14.51 -23.61 1.81
N GLN A 494 14.97 -24.84 1.99
CA GLN A 494 16.26 -25.26 1.44
C GLN A 494 16.21 -25.50 -0.07
N ASN A 495 15.10 -26.02 -0.57
CA ASN A 495 14.98 -26.47 -1.96
C ASN A 495 14.47 -25.37 -2.90
N LEU A 496 13.38 -24.70 -2.54
CA LEU A 496 12.81 -23.64 -3.38
C LEU A 496 13.47 -22.30 -3.05
N PHE A 497 13.34 -21.85 -1.81
CA PHE A 497 13.65 -20.47 -1.45
C PHE A 497 15.15 -20.20 -1.62
N ARG A 498 16.01 -20.94 -0.92
CA ARG A 498 17.46 -20.75 -0.95
C ARG A 498 18.07 -20.85 -2.35
N CYS A 499 17.66 -21.84 -3.13
CA CYS A 499 18.23 -22.07 -4.47
C CYS A 499 17.84 -20.96 -5.45
N ASN A 500 16.56 -20.54 -5.45
CA ASN A 500 16.06 -19.56 -6.40
C ASN A 500 16.38 -18.12 -6.01
N HIS A 501 16.56 -17.82 -4.73
CA HIS A 501 16.90 -16.47 -4.26
C HIS A 501 18.12 -15.90 -5.01
N ARG A 502 19.17 -16.72 -5.16
CA ARG A 502 20.39 -16.38 -5.91
C ARG A 502 20.19 -16.27 -7.42
N ILE A 503 19.28 -17.07 -7.98
CA ILE A 503 19.03 -17.09 -9.44
C ILE A 503 18.26 -15.84 -9.85
N LEU A 504 17.26 -15.43 -9.06
CA LEU A 504 16.43 -14.26 -9.31
C LEU A 504 17.23 -12.95 -9.25
N PHE A 505 18.20 -12.87 -8.32
CA PHE A 505 19.16 -11.77 -8.25
C PHE A 505 19.96 -11.58 -9.57
N GLY A 506 20.16 -12.66 -10.34
CA GLY A 506 20.84 -12.64 -11.64
C GLY A 506 22.36 -12.70 -11.56
N GLN A 507 22.99 -11.92 -10.68
CA GLN A 507 24.44 -11.96 -10.45
C GLN A 507 24.84 -12.95 -9.36
N ILE A 508 24.84 -14.24 -9.71
CA ILE A 508 25.08 -15.37 -8.79
C ILE A 508 26.33 -15.20 -7.91
N SER A 509 27.41 -14.61 -8.43
CA SER A 509 28.68 -14.46 -7.71
C SER A 509 28.70 -13.36 -6.65
N ALA A 510 27.82 -12.36 -6.77
CA ALA A 510 27.74 -11.22 -5.86
C ALA A 510 26.53 -11.28 -4.91
N PHE A 511 25.72 -12.34 -5.03
CA PHE A 511 24.47 -12.49 -4.30
C PHE A 511 24.63 -12.47 -2.77
N VAL A 512 23.77 -11.69 -2.13
CA VAL A 512 23.47 -11.72 -0.69
C VAL A 512 21.94 -11.80 -0.52
N PRO A 513 21.44 -12.44 0.54
CA PRO A 513 20.00 -12.69 0.73
C PRO A 513 19.26 -11.52 1.40
N PHE A 514 19.74 -10.29 1.22
CA PHE A 514 19.15 -9.09 1.83
C PHE A 514 19.32 -7.88 0.92
N LEU A 515 18.52 -6.83 1.15
CA LEU A 515 18.60 -5.58 0.41
C LEU A 515 19.84 -4.76 0.83
N PHE A 516 20.46 -4.12 -0.15
CA PHE A 516 21.51 -3.13 0.05
C PHE A 516 21.45 -2.07 -1.06
N THR A 517 21.85 -0.83 -0.76
CA THR A 517 21.64 0.34 -1.63
C THR A 517 22.18 0.12 -3.05
N GLU A 518 23.42 -0.31 -3.18
CA GLU A 518 24.11 -0.49 -4.46
C GLU A 518 23.53 -1.65 -5.27
N GLY A 519 22.82 -2.57 -4.60
CA GLY A 519 22.06 -3.67 -5.18
C GLY A 519 20.78 -3.23 -5.87
N CYS A 520 20.27 -2.04 -5.55
CA CYS A 520 18.99 -1.51 -6.01
C CYS A 520 19.23 -0.42 -7.05
N ALA A 521 19.27 -0.80 -8.33
CA ALA A 521 19.59 0.13 -9.42
C ALA A 521 18.51 1.21 -9.66
N ASN A 522 17.24 0.88 -9.38
CA ASN A 522 16.09 1.77 -9.52
C ASN A 522 15.40 2.00 -8.17
N SER A 523 14.56 3.03 -8.08
CA SER A 523 13.66 3.23 -6.93
C SER A 523 12.85 1.95 -6.63
N ILE A 524 12.80 1.60 -5.34
CA ILE A 524 12.15 0.39 -4.84
C ILE A 524 10.65 0.46 -5.10
N SER A 525 10.03 1.63 -4.92
CA SER A 525 8.62 1.88 -5.24
C SER A 525 8.28 1.56 -6.71
N ARG A 526 9.17 1.88 -7.66
CA ARG A 526 8.96 1.57 -9.09
C ARG A 526 9.13 0.08 -9.38
N SER A 527 10.19 -0.52 -8.85
CA SER A 527 10.54 -1.94 -9.04
C SER A 527 9.62 -2.91 -8.31
N PHE A 528 8.84 -2.46 -7.33
CA PHE A 528 7.94 -3.29 -6.55
C PHE A 528 6.86 -3.98 -7.40
N LEU A 529 6.80 -5.31 -7.30
CA LEU A 529 5.81 -6.16 -7.94
C LEU A 529 4.65 -6.46 -7.01
N SER A 530 3.63 -5.60 -7.04
CA SER A 530 2.37 -5.88 -6.35
C SER A 530 1.59 -7.02 -7.03
N LYS A 531 0.69 -7.66 -6.26
CA LYS A 531 -0.20 -8.73 -6.76
C LYS A 531 -1.02 -8.28 -7.97
N ASP A 532 -1.43 -7.01 -7.99
CA ASP A 532 -2.21 -6.41 -9.07
C ASP A 532 -1.36 -6.17 -10.32
N LYS A 533 -0.13 -5.65 -10.18
CA LYS A 533 0.79 -5.46 -11.32
C LYS A 533 1.06 -6.78 -12.05
N ILE A 534 1.29 -7.86 -11.30
CA ILE A 534 1.51 -9.21 -11.85
C ILE A 534 0.25 -9.73 -12.57
N ASN A 535 -0.92 -9.63 -11.94
CA ASN A 535 -2.16 -10.11 -12.55
C ASN A 535 -2.57 -9.29 -13.80
N ALA A 536 -2.33 -7.98 -13.79
CA ALA A 536 -2.54 -7.15 -14.97
C ALA A 536 -1.62 -7.56 -16.12
N ALA A 537 -0.35 -7.90 -15.85
CA ALA A 537 0.57 -8.43 -16.86
C ALA A 537 0.06 -9.76 -17.43
N VAL A 538 -0.36 -10.70 -16.56
CA VAL A 538 -0.97 -11.97 -16.98
C VAL A 538 -2.17 -11.75 -17.90
N GLN A 539 -3.10 -10.86 -17.52
CA GLN A 539 -4.29 -10.56 -18.31
C GLN A 539 -3.95 -9.96 -19.69
N ARG A 540 -2.99 -9.03 -19.76
CA ARG A 540 -2.51 -8.47 -21.04
C ARG A 540 -1.99 -9.56 -21.98
N LEU A 541 -1.22 -10.52 -21.44
CA LEU A 541 -0.71 -11.62 -22.25
C LEU A 541 -1.81 -12.60 -22.68
N LEU A 542 -2.80 -12.88 -21.82
CA LEU A 542 -3.93 -13.76 -22.15
C LEU A 542 -4.84 -13.17 -23.24
N HIS A 543 -4.92 -11.85 -23.34
CA HIS A 543 -5.62 -11.19 -24.45
C HIS A 543 -4.93 -11.42 -25.81
N ILE A 544 -3.65 -11.81 -25.80
CA ILE A 544 -2.90 -12.22 -26.99
C ILE A 544 -2.97 -13.74 -27.13
N ASP A 545 -2.46 -14.48 -26.15
CA ASP A 545 -2.41 -15.94 -26.15
C ASP A 545 -3.26 -16.53 -25.02
N TYR A 546 -4.56 -16.64 -25.28
CA TYR A 546 -5.55 -17.14 -24.34
C TYR A 546 -5.38 -18.62 -23.97
N SER A 547 -4.69 -19.41 -24.82
CA SER A 547 -4.65 -20.87 -24.69
C SER A 547 -3.47 -21.38 -23.84
N VAL A 548 -2.60 -20.49 -23.37
CA VAL A 548 -1.35 -20.82 -22.66
C VAL A 548 -1.55 -21.70 -21.41
N PHE A 549 -2.66 -21.53 -20.69
CA PHE A 549 -2.98 -22.28 -19.46
C PHE A 549 -4.03 -23.38 -19.67
N TYR A 550 -4.53 -23.55 -20.89
CA TYR A 550 -5.46 -24.62 -21.23
C TYR A 550 -4.73 -25.93 -21.44
N ARG A 551 -5.31 -27.00 -20.92
CA ARG A 551 -4.85 -28.36 -21.16
C ARG A 551 -5.99 -29.35 -21.09
N GLU A 552 -5.81 -30.45 -21.82
CA GLU A 552 -6.78 -31.53 -21.85
C GLU A 552 -6.69 -32.36 -20.56
N SER A 553 -7.80 -32.41 -19.81
CA SER A 553 -7.98 -33.28 -18.66
C SER A 553 -9.19 -34.19 -18.87
N LEU A 554 -9.27 -35.29 -18.12
CA LEU A 554 -10.41 -36.20 -18.22
C LEU A 554 -11.44 -35.79 -17.17
N TYR A 555 -12.65 -35.49 -17.59
CA TYR A 555 -13.75 -35.22 -16.67
C TYR A 555 -14.02 -36.47 -15.82
N ALA A 556 -13.86 -36.30 -14.50
CA ALA A 556 -14.02 -37.36 -13.52
C ALA A 556 -14.58 -36.77 -12.22
N LYS A 557 -15.89 -36.49 -12.19
CA LYS A 557 -16.60 -36.09 -10.98
C LYS A 557 -17.19 -37.33 -10.29
N GLU A 558 -16.80 -37.57 -9.05
CA GLU A 558 -17.32 -38.69 -8.26
C GLU A 558 -18.85 -38.59 -8.11
N GLY A 559 -19.57 -39.68 -8.42
CA GLY A 559 -21.03 -39.74 -8.37
C GLY A 559 -21.77 -39.16 -9.59
N SER A 560 -21.06 -38.62 -10.59
CA SER A 560 -21.69 -38.17 -11.84
C SER A 560 -22.08 -39.36 -12.72
N THR A 561 -23.31 -39.34 -13.24
CA THR A 561 -23.80 -40.31 -14.24
C THR A 561 -23.31 -39.99 -15.66
N PHE A 562 -22.60 -38.88 -15.83
CA PHE A 562 -22.09 -38.43 -17.13
C PHE A 562 -20.86 -39.24 -17.56
N ALA A 563 -20.75 -39.52 -18.86
CA ALA A 563 -19.64 -40.30 -19.41
C ALA A 563 -18.29 -39.58 -19.24
N LYS A 564 -17.20 -40.36 -19.12
CA LYS A 564 -15.85 -39.80 -19.12
C LYS A 564 -15.56 -39.14 -20.46
N GLU A 565 -15.34 -37.84 -20.46
CA GLU A 565 -15.05 -37.03 -21.64
C GLU A 565 -13.79 -36.19 -21.40
N TYR A 566 -13.04 -35.92 -22.46
CA TYR A 566 -11.89 -35.02 -22.38
C TYR A 566 -12.38 -33.58 -22.37
N VAL A 567 -11.97 -32.80 -21.37
CA VAL A 567 -12.33 -31.38 -21.21
C VAL A 567 -11.10 -30.50 -21.32
N GLN A 568 -11.29 -29.29 -21.81
CA GLN A 568 -10.26 -28.25 -21.81
C GLN A 568 -10.37 -27.48 -20.49
N GLU A 569 -9.38 -27.67 -19.63
CA GLU A 569 -9.32 -27.07 -18.30
C GLU A 569 -8.26 -25.97 -18.29
N GLU A 570 -8.67 -24.75 -17.92
CA GLU A 570 -7.77 -23.63 -17.72
C GLU A 570 -7.22 -23.64 -16.30
N VAL A 571 -5.91 -23.75 -16.15
CA VAL A 571 -5.29 -23.81 -14.82
C VAL A 571 -4.12 -22.85 -14.72
N PHE A 572 -4.34 -21.77 -13.98
CA PHE A 572 -3.36 -20.75 -13.69
C PHE A 572 -2.26 -21.24 -12.74
N PRO A 573 -0.99 -20.85 -12.96
CA PRO A 573 0.11 -21.17 -12.05
C PRO A 573 0.00 -20.35 -10.75
N ASP A 574 0.61 -20.87 -9.68
CA ASP A 574 0.88 -20.06 -8.50
C ASP A 574 2.13 -19.19 -8.79
N ILE A 575 2.08 -17.90 -8.47
CA ILE A 575 3.20 -16.97 -8.69
C ILE A 575 3.79 -16.59 -7.32
N LEU A 576 5.08 -16.78 -7.16
CA LEU A 576 5.80 -16.49 -5.92
C LEU A 576 6.74 -15.30 -6.13
N VAL A 577 6.67 -14.32 -5.23
CA VAL A 577 7.61 -13.20 -5.19
C VAL A 577 8.59 -13.38 -4.03
N LEU A 578 9.88 -13.48 -4.34
CA LEU A 578 10.94 -13.70 -3.37
C LEU A 578 11.47 -12.37 -2.81
N PRO A 579 11.88 -12.32 -1.53
CA PRO A 579 12.35 -11.12 -0.83
C PRO A 579 13.73 -10.65 -1.31
N CYS A 580 13.82 -10.23 -2.58
CA CYS A 580 15.03 -9.68 -3.16
C CYS A 580 14.76 -8.65 -4.25
N TYR A 581 15.79 -7.86 -4.52
CA TYR A 581 15.95 -7.13 -5.76
C TYR A 581 16.59 -8.04 -6.82
N GLY A 582 16.06 -8.10 -8.04
CA GLY A 582 16.61 -8.99 -9.06
C GLY A 582 16.13 -8.71 -10.48
N SER A 583 16.85 -9.27 -11.45
CA SER A 583 16.62 -9.03 -12.89
C SER A 583 16.15 -10.27 -13.67
N LYS A 584 15.94 -11.39 -12.98
CA LYS A 584 15.57 -12.67 -13.60
C LYS A 584 14.29 -13.22 -12.99
N SER A 585 13.51 -13.93 -13.80
CA SER A 585 12.43 -14.80 -13.33
C SER A 585 12.75 -16.26 -13.61
N VAL A 586 12.07 -17.16 -12.90
CA VAL A 586 12.24 -18.61 -13.03
C VAL A 586 10.89 -19.30 -13.17
N MET A 587 10.73 -20.06 -14.25
CA MET A 587 9.65 -21.04 -14.40
C MET A 587 10.10 -22.31 -13.70
N TRP A 588 9.70 -22.48 -12.44
CA TRP A 588 10.24 -23.53 -11.58
C TRP A 588 9.65 -24.90 -11.90
N GLN A 589 8.33 -24.96 -12.07
CA GLN A 589 7.65 -26.20 -12.44
C GLN A 589 6.37 -25.91 -13.24
N GLU A 590 6.08 -26.77 -14.19
CA GLU A 590 4.91 -26.72 -15.06
C GLU A 590 3.68 -27.40 -14.44
N LEU A 591 3.91 -28.37 -13.56
CA LEU A 591 2.91 -29.13 -12.81
C LEU A 591 3.39 -29.38 -11.39
N SER A 592 2.46 -29.46 -10.44
CA SER A 592 2.71 -29.91 -9.08
C SER A 592 2.31 -31.39 -8.94
N GLY A 593 3.25 -32.29 -8.69
CA GLY A 593 2.96 -33.72 -8.60
C GLY A 593 2.65 -34.38 -9.96
N ARG A 594 1.93 -35.51 -9.92
CA ARG A 594 1.68 -36.37 -11.10
C ARG A 594 0.41 -36.04 -11.88
N ARG A 595 -0.48 -35.22 -11.32
CA ARG A 595 -1.76 -34.90 -11.95
C ARG A 595 -1.53 -33.85 -13.05
N ARG A 596 -2.09 -34.07 -14.24
CA ARG A 596 -1.93 -33.15 -15.38
C ARG A 596 -2.66 -31.82 -15.21
N ASN A 597 -3.61 -31.75 -14.29
CA ASN A 597 -4.37 -30.54 -13.98
C ASN A 597 -3.86 -29.78 -12.75
N SER A 598 -2.68 -30.10 -12.21
CA SER A 598 -2.10 -29.36 -11.08
C SER A 598 -1.40 -28.07 -11.49
N LYS A 599 -1.34 -27.08 -10.58
CA LYS A 599 -0.77 -25.77 -10.88
C LYS A 599 0.75 -25.82 -11.12
N GLY A 600 1.26 -24.96 -12.01
CA GLY A 600 2.68 -24.66 -12.13
C GLY A 600 3.14 -23.61 -11.11
N ARG A 601 4.43 -23.28 -11.09
CA ARG A 601 5.01 -22.23 -10.22
C ARG A 601 5.96 -21.31 -10.96
N PHE A 602 5.68 -20.01 -10.91
CA PHE A 602 6.53 -18.95 -11.46
C PHE A 602 7.14 -18.16 -10.32
N LEU A 603 8.43 -17.84 -10.42
CA LEU A 603 9.17 -17.12 -9.39
C LEU A 603 9.66 -15.80 -9.95
N PHE A 604 9.42 -14.72 -9.21
CA PHE A 604 9.90 -13.38 -9.49
C PHE A 604 10.58 -12.80 -8.25
N PRO A 605 11.54 -11.87 -8.40
CA PRO A 605 11.96 -11.03 -7.29
C PRO A 605 10.83 -10.04 -6.96
N ILE A 606 10.62 -9.75 -5.67
CA ILE A 606 9.60 -8.77 -5.25
C ILE A 606 9.91 -7.36 -5.75
N PHE A 607 11.21 -7.05 -5.92
CA PHE A 607 11.67 -5.86 -6.63
C PHE A 607 12.36 -6.27 -7.92
N MET A 608 11.71 -5.99 -9.05
CA MET A 608 12.22 -6.40 -10.36
C MET A 608 12.95 -5.27 -11.06
N GLU A 609 14.15 -5.59 -11.54
CA GLU A 609 14.91 -4.78 -12.48
C GLU A 609 14.47 -5.12 -13.91
N GLY A 610 13.95 -4.12 -14.61
CA GLY A 610 13.50 -4.24 -16.00
C GLY A 610 11.98 -4.38 -16.14
N GLU A 611 11.55 -4.74 -17.36
CA GLU A 611 10.14 -4.74 -17.72
C GLU A 611 9.44 -6.07 -17.38
N LEU A 612 8.43 -6.00 -16.50
CA LEU A 612 7.62 -7.15 -16.10
C LEU A 612 6.97 -7.86 -17.31
N ASP A 613 6.37 -7.10 -18.23
CA ASP A 613 5.67 -7.68 -19.39
C ASP A 613 6.62 -8.50 -20.28
N ALA A 614 7.84 -8.01 -20.51
CA ALA A 614 8.84 -8.71 -21.31
C ALA A 614 9.26 -10.04 -20.66
N GLU A 615 9.45 -10.06 -19.34
CA GLU A 615 9.81 -11.27 -18.61
C GLU A 615 8.63 -12.24 -18.50
N MET A 616 7.40 -11.74 -18.31
CA MET A 616 6.18 -12.56 -18.31
C MET A 616 6.00 -13.29 -19.65
N VAL A 617 6.30 -12.64 -20.79
CA VAL A 617 6.25 -13.28 -22.12
C VAL A 617 7.25 -14.43 -22.20
N ARG A 618 8.48 -14.24 -21.71
CA ARG A 618 9.49 -15.32 -21.67
C ARG A 618 9.05 -16.47 -20.78
N MET A 619 8.43 -16.17 -19.65
CA MET A 619 7.88 -17.16 -18.73
C MET A 619 6.77 -18.01 -19.35
N PHE A 620 5.84 -17.40 -20.08
CA PHE A 620 4.77 -18.11 -20.79
C PHE A 620 5.34 -19.00 -21.89
N GLY A 621 6.33 -18.51 -22.64
CA GLY A 621 7.04 -19.32 -23.64
C GLY A 621 7.72 -20.54 -23.01
N ARG A 622 8.44 -20.35 -21.90
CA ARG A 622 9.06 -21.48 -21.18
C ARG A 622 8.01 -22.46 -20.67
N PHE A 623 6.93 -21.95 -20.08
CA PHE A 623 5.86 -22.77 -19.55
C PHE A 623 5.16 -23.60 -20.63
N ARG A 624 4.84 -23.00 -21.79
CA ARG A 624 4.25 -23.74 -22.94
C ARG A 624 5.12 -24.88 -23.41
N TRP A 625 6.42 -24.61 -23.55
CA TRP A 625 7.38 -25.63 -23.97
C TRP A 625 7.42 -26.79 -22.98
N GLU A 626 7.57 -26.47 -21.70
CA GLU A 626 7.72 -27.47 -20.64
C GLU A 626 6.43 -28.24 -20.40
N LEU A 627 5.28 -27.57 -20.38
CA LEU A 627 3.97 -28.21 -20.24
C LEU A 627 3.73 -29.19 -21.41
N CYS A 628 3.98 -28.78 -22.65
CA CYS A 628 3.86 -29.67 -23.81
C CYS A 628 4.82 -30.85 -23.71
N ARG A 629 6.08 -30.61 -23.33
CA ARG A 629 7.10 -31.66 -23.14
C ARG A 629 6.65 -32.69 -22.10
N THR A 630 6.15 -32.23 -20.95
CA THR A 630 5.68 -33.10 -19.86
C THR A 630 4.43 -33.87 -20.26
N ILE A 631 3.45 -33.25 -20.95
CA ILE A 631 2.22 -33.93 -21.40
C ILE A 631 2.54 -35.05 -22.40
N GLN A 632 3.46 -34.80 -23.34
CA GLN A 632 3.83 -35.78 -24.37
C GLN A 632 4.76 -36.90 -23.85
N GLY A 633 5.38 -36.70 -22.69
CA GLY A 633 6.26 -37.69 -22.06
C GLY A 633 7.36 -38.16 -23.01
N ALA A 634 7.56 -39.47 -23.16
CA ALA A 634 8.59 -40.02 -24.05
C ALA A 634 8.45 -39.63 -25.53
N SER A 635 7.27 -39.17 -25.97
CA SER A 635 7.00 -38.80 -27.36
C SER A 635 7.20 -37.32 -27.66
N TRP A 636 7.71 -36.53 -26.71
CA TRP A 636 7.82 -35.07 -26.85
C TRP A 636 8.61 -34.59 -28.09
N ASN A 637 9.53 -35.40 -28.60
CA ASN A 637 10.32 -35.12 -29.81
C ASN A 637 10.04 -36.12 -30.95
N ASN A 638 8.88 -36.79 -30.93
CA ASN A 638 8.51 -37.72 -31.99
C ASN A 638 7.65 -37.01 -33.05
N ILE A 639 8.23 -36.69 -34.21
CA ILE A 639 7.52 -36.00 -35.30
C ILE A 639 6.32 -36.77 -35.88
N GLN A 640 6.23 -38.10 -35.65
CA GLN A 640 5.05 -38.88 -36.01
C GLN A 640 3.81 -38.47 -35.19
N LEU A 641 4.04 -37.99 -33.96
CA LEU A 641 3.03 -37.45 -33.06
C LEU A 641 3.21 -35.92 -32.99
N LYS A 642 2.56 -35.23 -33.92
CA LYS A 642 2.66 -33.78 -34.06
C LYS A 642 2.22 -33.07 -32.78
N SER A 643 3.14 -32.29 -32.24
CA SER A 643 2.98 -31.41 -31.09
C SER A 643 3.87 -30.17 -31.26
N LEU A 644 3.67 -29.16 -30.41
CA LEU A 644 4.51 -27.96 -30.41
C LEU A 644 6.00 -28.33 -30.34
N THR A 645 6.38 -29.15 -29.37
CA THR A 645 7.78 -29.51 -29.16
C THR A 645 8.33 -30.36 -30.29
N SER A 646 7.57 -31.33 -30.81
CA SER A 646 8.07 -32.22 -31.86
C SER A 646 8.29 -31.49 -33.18
N GLU A 647 7.33 -30.66 -33.62
CA GLU A 647 7.45 -29.91 -34.88
C GLU A 647 8.52 -28.83 -34.78
N TYR A 648 8.64 -28.16 -33.63
CA TYR A 648 9.67 -27.14 -33.43
C TYR A 648 11.08 -27.74 -33.31
N CYS A 649 11.25 -28.88 -32.62
CA CYS A 649 12.52 -29.60 -32.58
C CYS A 649 12.95 -30.08 -33.96
N ASP A 650 12.03 -30.66 -34.75
CA ASP A 650 12.29 -31.07 -36.13
C ASP A 650 12.74 -29.88 -36.99
N PHE A 651 12.05 -28.74 -36.88
CA PHE A 651 12.44 -27.49 -37.54
C PHE A 651 13.86 -27.06 -37.19
N VAL A 652 14.19 -26.97 -35.89
CA VAL A 652 15.52 -26.55 -35.42
C VAL A 652 16.60 -27.57 -35.79
N GLN A 653 16.29 -28.86 -35.88
CA GLN A 653 17.25 -29.90 -36.26
C GLN A 653 17.54 -29.89 -37.76
N PHE A 654 16.52 -29.67 -38.60
CA PHE A 654 16.63 -29.80 -40.06
C PHE A 654 16.60 -28.47 -40.83
N TYR A 655 16.69 -27.32 -40.15
CA TYR A 655 16.61 -25.99 -40.78
C TYR A 655 17.57 -25.79 -41.97
N ARG A 656 18.76 -26.41 -41.95
CA ARG A 656 19.74 -26.31 -43.05
C ARG A 656 19.21 -26.87 -44.38
N LYS A 657 18.36 -27.90 -44.31
CA LYS A 657 17.74 -28.56 -45.48
C LYS A 657 16.37 -27.96 -45.83
N ASN A 658 15.86 -27.03 -45.02
CA ASN A 658 14.55 -26.43 -45.22
C ASN A 658 14.58 -25.45 -46.41
N ARG A 659 13.79 -25.75 -47.45
CA ARG A 659 13.69 -24.94 -48.68
C ARG A 659 12.91 -23.64 -48.48
N GLU A 660 12.14 -23.54 -47.40
CA GLU A 660 11.37 -22.34 -47.08
C GLU A 660 12.20 -21.24 -46.37
N LEU A 661 13.45 -21.54 -46.03
CA LEU A 661 14.39 -20.57 -45.46
C LEU A 661 15.39 -20.11 -46.54
N SER A 662 15.55 -18.78 -46.66
CA SER A 662 16.69 -18.20 -47.38
C SER A 662 18.00 -18.47 -46.62
N ASP A 663 19.14 -18.38 -47.30
CA ASP A 663 20.44 -18.63 -46.67
C ASP A 663 20.73 -17.65 -45.53
N ASP A 664 20.38 -16.37 -45.70
CA ASP A 664 20.44 -15.36 -44.62
C ASP A 664 19.62 -15.75 -43.38
N LYS A 665 18.41 -16.31 -43.57
CA LYS A 665 17.55 -16.76 -42.46
C LYS A 665 18.12 -17.99 -41.77
N LYS A 666 18.77 -18.91 -42.52
CA LYS A 666 19.48 -20.06 -41.93
C LYS A 666 20.66 -19.60 -41.09
N ASP A 667 21.43 -18.61 -41.55
CA ASP A 667 22.55 -18.07 -40.80
C ASP A 667 22.10 -17.33 -39.53
N LYS A 668 21.03 -16.52 -39.61
CA LYS A 668 20.42 -15.91 -38.41
C LYS A 668 19.96 -16.95 -37.39
N LEU A 669 19.27 -18.00 -37.82
CA LEU A 669 18.84 -19.08 -36.93
C LEU A 669 20.03 -19.83 -36.33
N LYS A 670 21.10 -20.07 -37.12
CA LYS A 670 22.35 -20.66 -36.60
C LYS A 670 22.95 -19.82 -35.48
N LEU A 671 23.00 -18.50 -35.65
CA LEU A 671 23.49 -17.57 -34.62
C LEU A 671 22.58 -17.57 -33.37
N GLN A 672 21.26 -17.61 -33.55
CA GLN A 672 20.30 -17.73 -32.45
C GLN A 672 20.49 -19.03 -31.65
N ILE A 673 20.62 -20.17 -32.33
CA ILE A 673 20.89 -21.47 -31.69
C ILE A 673 22.20 -21.43 -30.90
N GLN A 674 23.25 -20.82 -31.46
CA GLN A 674 24.53 -20.65 -30.77
C GLN A 674 24.39 -19.75 -29.53
N LYS A 675 23.67 -18.62 -29.63
CA LYS A 675 23.39 -17.71 -28.51
C LYS A 675 22.63 -18.43 -27.38
N CYS A 676 21.69 -19.31 -27.73
CA CYS A 676 20.93 -20.14 -26.79
C CYS A 676 21.70 -21.39 -26.31
N ARG A 677 23.00 -21.52 -26.60
CA ARG A 677 23.84 -22.68 -26.21
C ARG A 677 23.28 -24.02 -26.67
N ASN A 678 22.65 -24.06 -27.85
CA ASN A 678 21.93 -25.21 -28.41
C ASN A 678 20.73 -25.69 -27.58
N ASN A 679 20.21 -24.89 -26.65
CA ASN A 679 18.98 -25.20 -25.94
C ASN A 679 17.76 -24.82 -26.80
N THR A 680 17.11 -25.81 -27.41
CA THR A 680 15.94 -25.60 -28.27
C THR A 680 14.80 -24.86 -27.57
N ARG A 681 14.61 -25.06 -26.26
CA ARG A 681 13.61 -24.31 -25.48
C ARG A 681 13.88 -22.81 -25.52
N GLU A 682 15.12 -22.38 -25.27
CA GLU A 682 15.42 -20.95 -25.28
C GLU A 682 15.39 -20.37 -26.70
N VAL A 683 15.65 -21.17 -27.74
CA VAL A 683 15.43 -20.75 -29.14
C VAL A 683 13.94 -20.51 -29.39
N PHE A 684 13.08 -21.43 -28.94
CA PHE A 684 11.62 -21.29 -28.99
C PHE A 684 11.14 -20.05 -28.24
N VAL A 685 11.67 -19.80 -27.04
CA VAL A 685 11.26 -18.64 -26.22
C VAL A 685 11.55 -17.31 -26.93
N ILE A 686 12.67 -17.19 -27.65
CA ILE A 686 12.98 -16.00 -28.45
C ILE A 686 11.97 -15.83 -29.60
N ASP A 687 11.62 -16.92 -30.29
CA ASP A 687 10.64 -16.88 -31.37
C ASP A 687 9.23 -16.57 -30.85
N TYR A 688 8.86 -17.13 -29.69
CA TYR A 688 7.61 -16.84 -28.98
C TYR A 688 7.55 -15.38 -28.51
N GLU A 689 8.65 -14.82 -28.01
CA GLU A 689 8.71 -13.39 -27.65
C GLU A 689 8.44 -12.50 -28.87
N ASN A 690 9.03 -12.85 -30.03
CA ASN A 690 8.75 -12.15 -31.29
C ASN A 690 7.31 -12.35 -31.79
N TRP A 691 6.73 -13.53 -31.55
CA TRP A 691 5.34 -13.84 -31.87
C TRP A 691 4.37 -12.92 -31.13
N ILE A 692 4.56 -12.80 -29.82
CA ILE A 692 3.70 -11.99 -28.94
C ILE A 692 3.93 -10.49 -29.15
N LYS A 693 5.20 -10.04 -29.24
CA LYS A 693 5.51 -8.61 -29.33
C LYS A 693 5.28 -8.02 -30.73
N HIS A 694 5.63 -8.74 -31.78
CA HIS A 694 5.65 -8.20 -33.15
C HIS A 694 4.56 -8.79 -34.04
N GLU A 695 4.50 -10.11 -34.17
CA GLU A 695 3.57 -10.77 -35.13
C GLU A 695 2.10 -10.61 -34.71
N ALA A 696 1.81 -10.56 -33.41
CA ALA A 696 0.48 -10.25 -32.88
C ALA A 696 -0.06 -8.89 -33.35
N HIS A 697 0.84 -7.95 -33.67
CA HIS A 697 0.53 -6.62 -34.21
C HIS A 697 0.70 -6.53 -35.73
N GLY A 698 0.86 -7.68 -36.42
CA GLY A 698 1.03 -7.75 -37.88
C GLY A 698 2.46 -7.56 -38.39
N GLY A 699 3.47 -7.55 -37.51
CA GLY A 699 4.88 -7.46 -37.87
C GLY A 699 5.45 -8.79 -38.37
N LEU A 700 5.92 -8.84 -39.63
CA LEU A 700 6.45 -10.06 -40.26
C LEU A 700 7.94 -10.31 -39.94
N VAL A 701 8.24 -10.65 -38.69
CA VAL A 701 9.62 -10.88 -38.20
C VAL A 701 10.03 -12.34 -38.32
N LEU A 702 9.10 -13.27 -38.09
CA LEU A 702 9.38 -14.70 -38.03
C LEU A 702 9.47 -15.35 -39.41
N SER A 703 10.16 -16.48 -39.47
CA SER A 703 10.17 -17.32 -40.67
C SER A 703 8.83 -18.04 -40.85
N LYS A 704 8.47 -18.36 -42.10
CA LYS A 704 7.21 -19.05 -42.41
C LYS A 704 7.01 -20.34 -41.60
N PRO A 705 7.98 -21.26 -41.48
CA PRO A 705 7.81 -22.48 -40.68
C PRO A 705 7.52 -22.18 -39.20
N VAL A 706 8.24 -21.22 -38.61
CA VAL A 706 8.05 -20.83 -37.21
C VAL A 706 6.67 -20.23 -36.98
N ARG A 707 6.22 -19.36 -37.89
CA ARG A 707 4.87 -18.77 -37.86
C ARG A 707 3.79 -19.83 -37.92
N GLU A 708 3.91 -20.82 -38.80
CA GLU A 708 2.93 -21.92 -38.92
C GLU A 708 2.85 -22.77 -37.63
N ILE A 709 4.00 -23.07 -37.01
CA ILE A 709 4.04 -23.82 -35.75
C ILE A 709 3.38 -23.02 -34.62
N LEU A 710 3.77 -21.75 -34.45
CA LEU A 710 3.20 -20.89 -33.40
C LEU A 710 1.72 -20.60 -33.63
N ALA A 711 1.28 -20.34 -34.86
CA ALA A 711 -0.15 -20.16 -35.16
C ALA A 711 -0.98 -21.44 -34.89
N SER A 712 -0.37 -22.62 -34.97
CA SER A 712 -1.04 -23.89 -34.69
C SER A 712 -1.19 -24.18 -33.20
N TYR A 713 -0.18 -23.85 -32.40
CA TYR A 713 -0.09 -24.27 -31.00
C TYR A 713 -0.21 -23.14 -29.99
N CYS A 714 0.17 -21.92 -30.36
CA CYS A 714 0.07 -20.68 -29.60
C CYS A 714 -0.87 -19.67 -30.30
N PRO A 715 -2.13 -20.04 -30.55
CA PRO A 715 -3.06 -19.23 -31.33
C PRO A 715 -3.38 -17.91 -30.63
N PHE A 716 -3.54 -16.85 -31.43
CA PHE A 716 -4.08 -15.60 -30.92
C PHE A 716 -5.56 -15.70 -30.59
N THR A 717 -6.06 -14.78 -29.78
CA THR A 717 -7.51 -14.58 -29.57
C THR A 717 -8.24 -14.38 -30.90
N LYS A 718 -9.53 -14.75 -30.94
CA LYS A 718 -10.36 -14.68 -32.15
C LYS A 718 -10.32 -13.30 -32.81
N GLU A 719 -10.51 -12.24 -32.02
CA GLU A 719 -10.50 -10.85 -32.48
C GLU A 719 -9.18 -10.49 -33.19
N MET A 720 -8.05 -10.85 -32.59
CA MET A 720 -6.73 -10.61 -33.18
C MET A 720 -6.52 -11.43 -34.46
N ARG A 721 -6.93 -12.72 -34.46
CA ARG A 721 -6.83 -13.59 -35.64
C ARG A 721 -7.63 -13.04 -36.81
N GLU A 722 -8.86 -12.60 -36.58
CA GLU A 722 -9.72 -12.02 -37.64
C GLU A 722 -9.06 -10.79 -38.26
N LYS A 723 -8.53 -9.89 -37.44
CA LYS A 723 -7.82 -8.68 -37.89
C LYS A 723 -6.57 -9.00 -38.72
N ILE A 724 -5.69 -9.87 -38.23
CA ILE A 724 -4.42 -10.13 -38.94
C ILE A 724 -4.58 -11.09 -40.13
N SER A 725 -5.67 -11.88 -40.18
CA SER A 725 -5.99 -12.77 -41.31
C SER A 725 -6.33 -12.03 -42.61
N GLU A 726 -6.53 -10.70 -42.55
CA GLU A 726 -6.58 -9.84 -43.74
C GLU A 726 -5.31 -10.02 -44.60
N GLN A 727 -4.15 -10.18 -43.95
CA GLN A 727 -2.89 -10.46 -44.61
C GLN A 727 -2.79 -11.95 -45.02
N PRO A 728 -2.54 -12.27 -46.31
CA PRO A 728 -2.49 -13.66 -46.78
C PRO A 728 -1.50 -14.55 -46.03
N MET A 729 -0.33 -14.01 -45.64
CA MET A 729 0.71 -14.77 -44.94
C MET A 729 0.26 -15.31 -43.58
N PHE A 730 -0.58 -14.55 -42.86
CA PHE A 730 -1.14 -14.97 -41.57
C PHE A 730 -2.32 -15.93 -41.77
N ARG A 731 -3.18 -15.66 -42.76
CA ARG A 731 -4.29 -16.55 -43.12
C ARG A 731 -3.82 -17.95 -43.47
N ASP A 732 -2.76 -18.05 -44.27
CA ASP A 732 -2.18 -19.33 -44.67
C ASP A 732 -1.57 -20.05 -43.46
N ALA A 733 -0.87 -19.32 -42.58
CA ALA A 733 -0.27 -19.89 -41.38
C ALA A 733 -1.32 -20.45 -40.39
N MET A 734 -2.46 -19.78 -40.26
CA MET A 734 -3.57 -20.18 -39.37
C MET A 734 -4.49 -21.26 -39.97
N ALA A 735 -4.30 -21.65 -41.23
CA ALA A 735 -5.18 -22.59 -41.91
C ALA A 735 -5.18 -23.99 -41.27
N LYS A 736 -4.06 -24.45 -40.69
CA LYS A 736 -4.00 -25.71 -39.93
C LYS A 736 -4.87 -25.62 -38.67
N PHE A 737 -4.63 -24.59 -37.85
CA PHE A 737 -5.39 -24.33 -36.62
C PHE A 737 -6.90 -24.26 -36.87
N ASN A 738 -7.34 -23.44 -37.83
CA ASN A 738 -8.76 -23.24 -38.13
C ASN A 738 -9.44 -24.54 -38.58
N ARG A 739 -8.75 -25.40 -39.34
CA ARG A 739 -9.30 -26.70 -39.77
C ARG A 739 -9.44 -27.69 -38.61
N GLU A 740 -8.43 -27.79 -37.76
CA GLU A 740 -8.44 -28.68 -36.60
C GLU A 740 -9.53 -28.27 -35.60
N ARG A 741 -9.65 -26.95 -35.36
CA ARG A 741 -10.68 -26.39 -34.48
C ARG A 741 -12.10 -26.60 -35.02
N ALA A 742 -12.33 -26.33 -36.30
CA ALA A 742 -13.65 -26.56 -36.93
C ALA A 742 -14.07 -28.04 -36.88
N LYS A 743 -13.12 -28.97 -36.99
CA LYS A 743 -13.38 -30.40 -36.82
C LYS A 743 -13.82 -30.71 -35.38
N LYS A 744 -13.15 -30.14 -34.38
CA LYS A 744 -13.49 -30.32 -32.96
C LYS A 744 -14.83 -29.68 -32.61
N ALA A 745 -15.11 -28.46 -33.07
CA ALA A 745 -16.41 -27.82 -32.88
C ALA A 745 -17.56 -28.69 -33.42
N LYS A 746 -17.42 -29.22 -34.64
CA LYS A 746 -18.41 -30.13 -35.23
C LYS A 746 -18.56 -31.46 -34.45
N GLU A 747 -17.46 -31.99 -33.92
CA GLU A 747 -17.47 -33.19 -33.06
C GLU A 747 -18.31 -32.92 -31.79
N TYR A 748 -18.08 -31.80 -31.11
CA TYR A 748 -18.82 -31.41 -29.91
C TYR A 748 -20.28 -31.07 -30.20
N ASP A 749 -20.60 -30.39 -31.31
CA ASP A 749 -21.99 -30.14 -31.71
C ASP A 749 -22.79 -31.43 -31.90
N LEU A 750 -22.17 -32.46 -32.47
CA LEU A 750 -22.80 -33.77 -32.64
C LEU A 750 -23.00 -34.47 -31.29
N LYS A 751 -22.00 -34.43 -30.39
CA LYS A 751 -22.10 -35.00 -29.04
C LYS A 751 -23.20 -34.33 -28.21
N PHE A 752 -23.25 -33.00 -28.20
CA PHE A 752 -24.27 -32.23 -27.48
C PHE A 752 -25.69 -32.58 -27.94
N ARG A 753 -25.93 -32.69 -29.25
CA ARG A 753 -27.26 -33.11 -29.76
C ARG A 753 -27.66 -34.52 -29.30
N VAL A 754 -26.71 -35.43 -29.15
CA VAL A 754 -26.97 -36.78 -28.62
C VAL A 754 -27.30 -36.70 -27.14
N TRP A 755 -26.52 -35.97 -26.34
CA TRP A 755 -26.74 -35.83 -24.90
C TRP A 755 -28.07 -35.11 -24.58
N GLU A 756 -28.42 -34.08 -25.35
CA GLU A 756 -29.71 -33.40 -25.25
C GLU A 756 -30.88 -34.33 -25.58
N LYS A 757 -30.75 -35.18 -26.61
CA LYS A 757 -31.77 -36.16 -26.99
C LYS A 757 -31.93 -37.24 -25.92
N ASP A 758 -30.84 -37.65 -25.29
CA ASP A 758 -30.83 -38.65 -24.22
C ASP A 758 -31.25 -38.07 -22.85
N GLY A 759 -31.53 -36.76 -22.78
CA GLY A 759 -31.99 -36.08 -21.56
C GLY A 759 -30.92 -36.01 -20.46
N LEU A 760 -29.63 -36.03 -20.83
CA LEU A 760 -28.51 -35.98 -19.90
C LEU A 760 -28.24 -34.54 -19.45
N GLU A 761 -28.00 -34.36 -18.15
CA GLU A 761 -27.51 -33.11 -17.60
C GLU A 761 -26.02 -32.96 -17.93
N ILE A 762 -25.67 -31.99 -18.78
CA ILE A 762 -24.32 -31.80 -19.29
C ILE A 762 -23.52 -30.96 -18.27
N PRO A 763 -22.35 -31.43 -17.79
CA PRO A 763 -21.51 -30.67 -16.86
C PRO A 763 -21.00 -29.34 -17.45
N GLU A 764 -20.88 -28.32 -16.60
CA GLU A 764 -20.40 -26.97 -17.00
C GLU A 764 -19.01 -27.01 -17.64
N GLU A 765 -18.12 -27.90 -17.17
CA GLU A 765 -16.77 -28.06 -17.71
C GLU A 765 -16.79 -28.54 -19.18
N VAL A 766 -17.80 -29.35 -19.54
CA VAL A 766 -18.00 -29.85 -20.91
C VAL A 766 -18.61 -28.76 -21.79
N VAL A 767 -19.48 -27.90 -21.24
CA VAL A 767 -20.00 -26.69 -21.91
C VAL A 767 -18.87 -25.72 -22.23
N LYS A 768 -18.02 -25.39 -21.25
CA LYS A 768 -16.83 -24.55 -21.44
C LYS A 768 -15.87 -25.12 -22.47
N THR A 769 -15.75 -26.44 -22.56
CA THR A 769 -14.94 -27.09 -23.59
C THR A 769 -15.51 -26.85 -25.00
N LYS A 770 -16.84 -26.85 -25.16
CA LYS A 770 -17.47 -26.50 -26.43
C LYS A 770 -17.20 -25.03 -26.78
N GLU A 771 -17.42 -24.13 -25.83
CA GLU A 771 -17.13 -22.68 -25.96
C GLU A 771 -15.66 -22.44 -26.34
N PHE A 772 -14.73 -23.16 -25.71
CA PHE A 772 -13.31 -23.13 -26.07
C PHE A 772 -13.08 -23.43 -27.55
N TYR A 773 -13.83 -24.34 -28.18
CA TYR A 773 -13.66 -24.61 -29.61
C TYR A 773 -14.45 -23.68 -30.53
N THR A 774 -15.52 -23.03 -30.06
CA THR A 774 -16.43 -22.21 -30.89
C THR A 774 -16.22 -20.70 -30.76
N GLU A 775 -15.91 -20.20 -29.57
CA GLU A 775 -15.92 -18.76 -29.24
C GLU A 775 -14.54 -18.12 -29.29
N TYR A 776 -13.50 -18.84 -28.87
CA TYR A 776 -12.14 -18.32 -28.81
C TYR A 776 -11.39 -18.43 -30.15
#